data_AF-A0A351HV11-F1
#
_entry.id   AF-A0A351HV11-F1
#
_cell.length_a   1.000
_cell.length_b   1.000
_cell.length_c   1.000
_cell.angle_alpha   90.00
_cell.angle_beta   90.00
_cell.angle_gamma   90.00
#
_symmetry.space_group_name_H-M   'P 1'
#
loop_
_entity.id
_entity.type
_entity.pdbx_description
1 polymer ?
#
loop_
_entity_poly.entity_id
_entity_poly.type
_entity_poly.pdbx_seq_one_letter_code
_entity_poly.pdbx_strand_id
1 'polypeptide(L)'
;MKKSVITLLLVFVLAMGASALLPKTADVTDLATIKVGVLLPETGTWKATGTAANKALEATLPYVNRYLADQGLKIELEIRDTQSDPGTALAELENLKNSGITTVIGPMISEEALAVLDYANTNGMLLLSPSATARELSLPDHFFRMVGTDKSQVDGLTRIIKNGQQIDSLITIFVDDTYGRGYNDYLNEMAFAQNIEVLGSVAITAESAKNPTVSETIKSLAAGASNTSTAVVVVAPSQMAADLIVNLLDDQKLSAMKWYASADIIGNQTIVENQKVAAFLEQTAMEGLTLGDQGIDLDALPYLRARLDGASDDSPYAITTWDALWLLADTYGVVGANPEYEVLKSGLVTQAANFRNAFGSFNTMDENGDTKGSKYMRYVCIKDGDAYRWKCMGHVVSLGAGEPIVQTIEEKISPIGGEVKIGALLPLTGNRSENGEEIKMILEYAVDQFNNYAKSRNTDLSLTLMVEDTGSDNAQAVAAAKTLTAQGINSIIGPINSAELEAVKPVFDAAGITAISPLSSSMALAQTDRLYRLVLNDGVETKALSTLLAQRGIDELIILYADDSYGQAMVNQMKAGFAGEVVALGYDATNPDLAMPVSMAEAALVTSDPAKTAVLTVSYNEVVELFKALPKDSNLRQLKWYGTDSSASSKALQNDSEAAETAAQLDYTTIDFSPYGDKFDPLYYVINDELEVDGPLKESLISSFDGIWLLGCAYLQEGSNVSPEVLNGYLAKAGFHGLGGVLKLDRNGDRQIGYYKFYHLMPAAEAYYWENNGLYSQDLLKPGVLEMK
;
A
#
# COMPACT_ATOMS: atom_id res chain seq x y z
N MET A 1 31.25 35.33 -49.03
CA MET A 1 31.77 34.31 -49.97
C MET A 1 32.43 33.18 -49.17
N LYS A 2 32.16 31.95 -49.60
CA LYS A 2 32.60 30.60 -49.20
C LYS A 2 33.90 30.39 -48.36
N LYS A 3 33.74 29.50 -47.36
CA LYS A 3 34.48 28.27 -46.96
C LYS A 3 35.97 28.29 -46.56
N SER A 4 36.27 27.73 -45.37
CA SER A 4 37.18 26.57 -45.04
C SER A 4 37.26 26.45 -43.51
N VAL A 5 36.68 25.45 -42.81
CA VAL A 5 37.15 24.08 -42.46
C VAL A 5 38.62 23.97 -42.03
N ILE A 6 38.86 23.59 -40.76
CA ILE A 6 39.86 22.64 -40.18
C ILE A 6 39.89 22.90 -38.65
N THR A 7 39.17 22.10 -37.84
CA THR A 7 39.62 20.90 -37.09
C THR A 7 39.95 21.25 -35.63
N LEU A 8 38.99 21.03 -34.72
CA LEU A 8 39.23 20.96 -33.27
C LEU A 8 39.19 19.48 -32.87
N LEU A 9 40.33 18.94 -32.42
CA LEU A 9 40.43 17.60 -31.84
C LEU A 9 39.61 17.56 -30.55
N LEU A 10 38.57 16.72 -30.51
CA LEU A 10 38.03 16.18 -29.27
C LEU A 10 38.89 14.96 -28.89
N VAL A 11 39.63 15.07 -27.79
CA VAL A 11 40.28 13.93 -27.14
C VAL A 11 39.22 13.28 -26.26
N PHE A 12 38.67 12.17 -26.74
CA PHE A 12 37.94 11.20 -25.92
C PHE A 12 38.97 10.52 -25.01
N VAL A 13 38.95 10.82 -23.71
CA VAL A 13 39.60 9.98 -22.70
C VAL A 13 38.57 8.94 -22.27
N LEU A 14 38.72 7.72 -22.78
CA LEU A 14 38.16 6.52 -22.18
C LEU A 14 38.71 6.39 -20.75
N ALA A 15 37.87 6.66 -19.76
CA ALA A 15 38.06 6.14 -18.40
C ALA A 15 37.16 4.91 -18.26
N MET A 16 37.66 3.76 -18.74
CA MET A 16 37.24 2.45 -18.26
C MET A 16 37.73 2.33 -16.80
N GLY A 17 36.89 2.72 -15.86
CA GLY A 17 36.99 2.31 -14.46
C GLY A 17 36.16 1.05 -14.29
N ALA A 18 36.84 -0.06 -14.03
CA ALA A 18 36.24 -1.38 -13.90
C ALA A 18 35.23 -1.41 -12.75
N SER A 19 33.93 -1.43 -13.08
CA SER A 19 32.94 -2.08 -12.22
C SER A 19 33.37 -3.53 -12.08
N ALA A 20 33.68 -3.94 -10.86
CA ALA A 20 33.79 -5.35 -10.53
C ALA A 20 32.44 -5.98 -10.88
N LEU A 21 32.42 -6.75 -11.97
CA LEU A 21 31.33 -7.64 -12.31
C LEU A 21 31.18 -8.62 -11.15
N LEU A 22 30.21 -8.36 -10.28
CA LEU A 22 29.52 -9.42 -9.58
C LEU A 22 29.05 -10.43 -10.63
N PRO A 23 29.06 -11.74 -10.34
CA PRO A 23 28.51 -12.70 -11.28
C PRO A 23 27.06 -12.32 -11.50
N LYS A 24 26.74 -11.93 -12.75
CA LYS A 24 25.39 -11.94 -13.25
C LYS A 24 24.86 -13.33 -12.90
N THR A 25 23.82 -13.39 -12.08
CA THR A 25 23.10 -14.61 -11.77
C THR A 25 22.90 -15.38 -13.08
N ALA A 26 23.17 -16.69 -13.03
CA ALA A 26 23.16 -17.57 -14.18
C ALA A 26 21.96 -17.23 -15.09
N ASP A 27 22.20 -17.12 -16.41
CA ASP A 27 21.14 -17.00 -17.40
C ASP A 27 20.09 -18.10 -17.12
N VAL A 28 18.99 -17.75 -16.45
CA VAL A 28 17.81 -18.62 -16.31
C VAL A 28 17.21 -18.70 -17.71
N THR A 29 17.72 -19.64 -18.48
CA THR A 29 17.22 -19.94 -19.81
C THR A 29 16.07 -20.93 -19.64
N ASP A 30 14.88 -20.42 -19.97
CA ASP A 30 13.51 -20.97 -19.85
C ASP A 30 12.81 -20.82 -18.48
N LEU A 31 12.21 -19.64 -18.25
CA LEU A 31 11.19 -19.43 -17.20
C LEU A 31 9.95 -20.31 -17.47
N ALA A 32 9.45 -20.98 -16.43
CA ALA A 32 8.23 -21.78 -16.54
C ALA A 32 7.03 -20.85 -16.79
N THR A 33 6.27 -21.14 -17.84
CA THR A 33 5.17 -20.28 -18.30
C THR A 33 3.85 -20.74 -17.70
N ILE A 34 3.17 -19.84 -16.99
CA ILE A 34 1.82 -20.00 -16.49
C ILE A 34 0.88 -19.29 -17.46
N LYS A 35 -0.05 -20.03 -18.06
CA LYS A 35 -1.07 -19.43 -18.92
C LYS A 35 -2.32 -19.12 -18.10
N VAL A 36 -2.72 -17.87 -18.10
CA VAL A 36 -3.93 -17.39 -17.42
C VAL A 36 -4.90 -16.89 -18.48
N GLY A 37 -6.14 -17.41 -18.45
CA GLY A 37 -7.20 -16.93 -19.31
C GLY A 37 -7.78 -15.63 -18.77
N VAL A 38 -8.31 -14.78 -19.64
CA VAL A 38 -9.01 -13.56 -19.21
C VAL A 38 -10.31 -13.42 -19.99
N LEU A 39 -11.43 -13.29 -19.29
CA LEU A 39 -12.76 -13.10 -19.87
C LEU A 39 -13.24 -11.67 -19.61
N LEU A 40 -13.14 -10.81 -20.63
CA LEU A 40 -13.48 -9.38 -20.55
C LEU A 40 -14.60 -9.03 -21.53
N PRO A 41 -15.56 -8.15 -21.18
CA PRO A 41 -16.53 -7.62 -22.14
C PRO A 41 -15.90 -6.44 -22.90
N GLU A 42 -15.04 -6.71 -23.89
CA GLU A 42 -14.40 -5.66 -24.72
C GLU A 42 -15.38 -5.05 -25.73
N THR A 43 -16.49 -5.76 -25.97
CA THR A 43 -17.67 -5.25 -26.68
C THR A 43 -18.96 -5.51 -25.90
N GLY A 44 -20.08 -4.97 -26.40
CA GLY A 44 -21.39 -5.07 -25.75
C GLY A 44 -21.65 -3.99 -24.71
N THR A 45 -22.63 -4.26 -23.85
CA THR A 45 -23.20 -3.31 -22.86
C THR A 45 -22.16 -2.80 -21.85
N TRP A 46 -21.21 -3.64 -21.44
CA TRP A 46 -20.21 -3.34 -20.42
C TRP A 46 -18.81 -3.08 -20.98
N LYS A 47 -18.72 -2.66 -22.25
CA LYS A 47 -17.47 -2.37 -22.96
C LYS A 47 -16.45 -1.55 -22.17
N ALA A 48 -16.90 -0.49 -21.48
CA ALA A 48 -16.01 0.40 -20.72
C ALA A 48 -15.27 -0.37 -19.62
N THR A 49 -15.98 -1.26 -18.90
CA THR A 49 -15.41 -2.11 -17.87
C THR A 49 -14.39 -3.10 -18.43
N GLY A 50 -14.69 -3.75 -19.57
CA GLY A 50 -13.72 -4.63 -20.24
C GLY A 50 -12.49 -3.90 -20.78
N THR A 51 -12.67 -2.71 -21.35
CA THR A 51 -11.57 -1.86 -21.85
C THR A 51 -10.65 -1.44 -20.71
N ALA A 52 -11.23 -1.00 -19.59
CA ALA A 52 -10.49 -0.63 -18.38
C ALA A 52 -9.68 -1.81 -17.83
N ALA A 53 -10.29 -2.99 -17.72
CA ALA A 53 -9.63 -4.19 -17.25
C ALA A 53 -8.46 -4.60 -18.17
N ASN A 54 -8.64 -4.54 -19.50
CA ASN A 54 -7.58 -4.87 -20.44
C ASN A 54 -6.38 -3.91 -20.30
N LYS A 55 -6.62 -2.59 -20.30
CA LYS A 55 -5.56 -1.59 -20.07
C LYS A 55 -4.82 -1.81 -18.75
N ALA A 56 -5.54 -2.13 -17.68
CA ALA A 56 -4.94 -2.43 -16.39
C ALA A 56 -4.01 -3.66 -16.48
N LEU A 57 -4.44 -4.75 -17.11
CA LEU A 57 -3.62 -5.96 -17.29
C LEU A 57 -2.38 -5.68 -18.14
N GLU A 58 -2.52 -4.94 -19.25
CA GLU A 58 -1.41 -4.55 -20.13
C GLU A 58 -0.35 -3.75 -19.37
N ALA A 59 -0.77 -2.77 -18.57
CA ALA A 59 0.14 -1.94 -17.77
C ALA A 59 0.82 -2.73 -16.63
N THR A 60 0.15 -3.75 -16.09
CA THR A 60 0.60 -4.48 -14.88
C THR A 60 1.52 -5.65 -15.20
N LEU A 61 1.25 -6.37 -16.29
CA LEU A 61 1.92 -7.62 -16.63
C LEU A 61 3.46 -7.53 -16.64
N PRO A 62 4.10 -6.43 -17.10
CA PRO A 62 5.55 -6.30 -17.04
C PRO A 62 6.12 -6.34 -15.62
N TYR A 63 5.48 -5.66 -14.65
CA TYR A 63 5.90 -5.67 -13.26
C TYR A 63 5.73 -7.04 -12.62
N VAL A 64 4.59 -7.68 -12.87
CA VAL A 64 4.29 -9.04 -12.40
C VAL A 64 5.32 -10.05 -12.92
N ASN A 65 5.65 -10.00 -14.20
CA ASN A 65 6.61 -10.93 -14.78
C ASN A 65 8.05 -10.71 -14.31
N ARG A 66 8.42 -9.50 -13.91
CA ARG A 66 9.71 -9.25 -13.25
C ARG A 66 9.74 -9.82 -11.85
N TYR A 67 8.69 -9.61 -11.06
CA TYR A 67 8.54 -10.25 -9.75
C TYR A 67 8.61 -11.79 -9.83
N LEU A 68 7.91 -12.40 -10.79
CA LEU A 68 7.90 -13.85 -10.99
C LEU A 68 9.23 -14.41 -11.51
N ALA A 69 10.06 -13.59 -12.19
CA ALA A 69 11.32 -14.06 -12.76
C ALA A 69 12.28 -14.58 -11.69
N ASP A 70 12.30 -13.95 -10.52
CA ASP A 70 13.10 -14.37 -9.35
C ASP A 70 12.66 -15.74 -8.81
N GLN A 71 11.43 -16.15 -9.12
CA GLN A 71 10.85 -17.45 -8.76
C GLN A 71 10.97 -18.47 -9.90
N GLY A 72 11.60 -18.11 -11.02
CA GLY A 72 11.72 -18.95 -12.22
C GLY A 72 10.42 -19.07 -13.02
N LEU A 73 9.48 -18.14 -12.84
CA LEU A 73 8.14 -18.16 -13.40
C LEU A 73 7.89 -16.96 -14.33
N LYS A 74 6.89 -17.08 -15.20
CA LYS A 74 6.24 -15.95 -15.88
C LYS A 74 4.78 -16.26 -16.16
N ILE A 75 3.94 -15.23 -16.23
CA ILE A 75 2.55 -15.30 -16.67
C ILE A 75 2.43 -14.82 -18.13
N GLU A 76 1.65 -15.56 -18.91
CA GLU A 76 1.13 -15.14 -20.21
C GLU A 76 -0.41 -15.11 -20.15
N LEU A 77 -0.99 -14.00 -20.63
CA LEU A 77 -2.44 -13.79 -20.62
C LEU A 77 -3.05 -14.18 -21.97
N GLU A 78 -4.16 -14.93 -21.94
CA GLU A 78 -4.99 -15.24 -23.11
C GLU A 78 -6.36 -14.56 -22.96
N ILE A 79 -6.47 -13.35 -23.52
CA ILE A 79 -7.66 -12.49 -23.39
C ILE A 79 -8.71 -12.87 -24.43
N ARG A 80 -9.98 -12.96 -23.98
CA ARG A 80 -11.15 -13.30 -24.79
C ARG A 80 -12.28 -12.31 -24.55
N ASP A 81 -12.86 -11.81 -25.65
CA ASP A 81 -14.02 -10.92 -25.62
C ASP A 81 -15.31 -11.72 -25.42
N THR A 82 -15.98 -11.47 -24.29
CA THR A 82 -17.26 -12.05 -23.90
C THR A 82 -18.46 -11.33 -24.50
N GLN A 83 -18.26 -10.14 -25.08
CA GLN A 83 -19.28 -9.32 -25.72
C GLN A 83 -20.46 -8.91 -24.81
N SER A 84 -20.28 -8.98 -23.48
CA SER A 84 -21.38 -8.86 -22.51
C SER A 84 -22.48 -9.92 -22.70
N ASP A 85 -22.14 -11.09 -23.25
CA ASP A 85 -23.07 -12.16 -23.62
C ASP A 85 -22.72 -13.47 -22.88
N PRO A 86 -23.63 -14.02 -22.05
CA PRO A 86 -23.35 -15.22 -21.26
C PRO A 86 -23.02 -16.47 -22.09
N GLY A 87 -23.64 -16.63 -23.26
CA GLY A 87 -23.37 -17.75 -24.16
C GLY A 87 -21.97 -17.68 -24.78
N THR A 88 -21.55 -16.48 -25.17
CA THR A 88 -20.22 -16.20 -25.68
C THR A 88 -19.17 -16.37 -24.60
N ALA A 89 -19.41 -15.88 -23.38
CA ALA A 89 -18.52 -16.11 -22.24
C ALA A 89 -18.28 -17.60 -21.96
N LEU A 90 -19.33 -18.43 -22.02
CA LEU A 90 -19.21 -19.88 -21.87
C LEU A 90 -18.39 -20.50 -23.00
N ALA A 91 -18.67 -20.15 -24.26
CA ALA A 91 -17.91 -20.65 -25.40
C ALA A 91 -16.41 -20.29 -25.32
N GLU A 92 -16.10 -19.08 -24.87
CA GLU A 92 -14.70 -18.67 -24.69
C GLU A 92 -14.03 -19.33 -23.48
N LEU A 93 -14.76 -19.60 -22.38
CA LEU A 93 -14.23 -20.42 -21.29
C LEU A 93 -13.89 -21.85 -21.76
N GLU A 94 -14.77 -22.46 -22.56
CA GLU A 94 -14.53 -23.77 -23.18
C GLU A 94 -13.28 -23.74 -24.08
N ASN A 95 -13.10 -22.68 -24.87
CA ASN A 95 -11.91 -22.49 -25.70
C ASN A 95 -10.63 -22.40 -24.86
N LEU A 96 -10.64 -21.62 -23.77
CA LEU A 96 -9.52 -21.53 -22.84
C LEU A 96 -9.19 -22.91 -22.24
N LYS A 97 -10.21 -23.67 -21.81
CA LYS A 97 -10.01 -25.02 -21.29
C LYS A 97 -9.40 -25.95 -22.34
N ASN A 98 -9.86 -25.87 -23.59
CA ASN A 98 -9.32 -26.64 -24.71
C ASN A 98 -7.85 -26.27 -25.02
N SER A 99 -7.44 -25.04 -24.75
CA SER A 99 -6.03 -24.58 -24.79
C SER A 99 -5.19 -25.04 -23.58
N GLY A 100 -5.80 -25.76 -22.62
CA GLY A 100 -5.14 -26.26 -21.41
C GLY A 100 -5.10 -25.26 -20.25
N ILE A 101 -5.80 -24.12 -20.35
CA ILE A 101 -5.86 -23.11 -19.31
C ILE A 101 -6.91 -23.50 -18.27
N THR A 102 -6.58 -23.37 -16.99
CA THR A 102 -7.49 -23.71 -15.88
C THR A 102 -7.66 -22.57 -14.87
N THR A 103 -6.99 -21.45 -15.05
CA THR A 103 -7.08 -20.28 -14.17
C THR A 103 -7.49 -19.09 -15.01
N VAL A 104 -8.55 -18.40 -14.59
CA VAL A 104 -9.16 -17.32 -15.38
C VAL A 104 -9.39 -16.10 -14.50
N ILE A 105 -8.93 -14.93 -14.98
CA ILE A 105 -9.36 -13.63 -14.47
C ILE A 105 -10.68 -13.29 -15.17
N GLY A 106 -11.73 -13.04 -14.38
CA GLY A 106 -13.10 -12.87 -14.86
C GLY A 106 -13.95 -14.15 -14.75
N PRO A 107 -15.19 -14.15 -15.27
CA PRO A 107 -15.83 -13.06 -16.01
C PRO A 107 -16.03 -11.77 -15.20
N MET A 108 -16.19 -10.65 -15.89
CA MET A 108 -16.42 -9.34 -15.24
C MET A 108 -17.89 -9.13 -14.85
N ILE A 109 -18.83 -9.76 -15.58
CA ILE A 109 -20.28 -9.54 -15.40
C ILE A 109 -20.90 -10.72 -14.63
N SER A 110 -21.76 -10.41 -13.67
CA SER A 110 -22.42 -11.42 -12.83
C SER A 110 -23.21 -12.48 -13.63
N GLU A 111 -23.90 -12.06 -14.70
CA GLU A 111 -24.68 -12.98 -15.53
C GLU A 111 -23.79 -13.93 -16.35
N GLU A 112 -22.63 -13.46 -16.81
CA GLU A 112 -21.61 -14.29 -17.45
C GLU A 112 -21.00 -15.27 -16.45
N ALA A 113 -20.64 -14.78 -15.25
CA ALA A 113 -20.08 -15.61 -14.19
C ALA A 113 -21.02 -16.79 -13.85
N LEU A 114 -22.32 -16.54 -13.70
CA LEU A 114 -23.31 -17.59 -13.47
C LEU A 114 -23.42 -18.58 -14.63
N ALA A 115 -23.34 -18.11 -15.88
CA ALA A 115 -23.45 -18.97 -17.05
C ALA A 115 -22.25 -19.91 -17.22
N VAL A 116 -21.07 -19.51 -16.75
CA VAL A 116 -19.85 -20.31 -16.91
C VAL A 116 -19.51 -21.19 -15.70
N LEU A 117 -20.13 -20.94 -14.55
CA LEU A 117 -19.78 -21.54 -13.27
C LEU A 117 -19.91 -23.08 -13.25
N ASP A 118 -21.01 -23.63 -13.77
CA ASP A 118 -21.22 -25.08 -13.83
C ASP A 118 -20.13 -25.78 -14.66
N TYR A 119 -19.70 -25.15 -15.76
CA TYR A 119 -18.62 -25.66 -16.59
C TYR A 119 -17.28 -25.58 -15.86
N ALA A 120 -16.97 -24.46 -15.21
CA ALA A 120 -15.74 -24.28 -14.44
C ALA A 120 -15.63 -25.31 -13.29
N ASN A 121 -16.72 -25.52 -12.55
CA ASN A 121 -16.83 -26.52 -11.50
C ASN A 121 -16.55 -27.94 -12.03
N THR A 122 -17.19 -28.30 -13.14
CA THR A 122 -17.04 -29.64 -13.74
C THR A 122 -15.63 -29.89 -14.31
N ASN A 123 -14.94 -28.83 -14.74
CA ASN A 123 -13.67 -28.94 -15.45
C ASN A 123 -12.43 -28.52 -14.63
N GLY A 124 -12.59 -28.31 -13.31
CA GLY A 124 -11.48 -27.97 -12.42
C GLY A 124 -10.84 -26.62 -12.74
N MET A 125 -11.65 -25.63 -13.15
CA MET A 125 -11.16 -24.29 -13.48
C MET A 125 -11.43 -23.33 -12.34
N LEU A 126 -10.44 -22.51 -11.97
CA LEU A 126 -10.56 -21.44 -10.99
C LEU A 126 -10.94 -20.14 -11.71
N LEU A 127 -12.03 -19.51 -11.26
CA LEU A 127 -12.46 -18.18 -11.73
C LEU A 127 -12.18 -17.15 -10.64
N LEU A 128 -11.39 -16.12 -10.95
CA LEU A 128 -11.14 -14.99 -10.06
C LEU A 128 -11.72 -13.72 -10.70
N SER A 129 -12.93 -13.35 -10.30
CA SER A 129 -13.62 -12.19 -10.87
C SER A 129 -13.18 -10.87 -10.21
N PRO A 130 -12.78 -9.86 -11.02
CA PRO A 130 -12.51 -8.52 -10.51
C PRO A 130 -13.75 -7.71 -10.14
N SER A 131 -14.96 -8.08 -10.58
CA SER A 131 -16.12 -7.18 -10.55
C SER A 131 -17.51 -7.81 -10.44
N ALA A 132 -17.67 -9.13 -10.56
CA ALA A 132 -19.00 -9.75 -10.44
C ALA A 132 -19.47 -9.84 -8.97
N THR A 133 -20.59 -9.17 -8.67
CA THR A 133 -21.06 -8.89 -7.31
C THR A 133 -22.36 -9.59 -6.90
N ALA A 134 -22.99 -10.35 -7.81
CA ALA A 134 -24.27 -11.00 -7.54
C ALA A 134 -24.22 -11.95 -6.35
N ARG A 135 -25.36 -12.10 -5.66
CA ARG A 135 -25.49 -12.92 -4.44
C ARG A 135 -25.48 -14.42 -4.75
N GLU A 136 -25.94 -14.80 -5.94
CA GLU A 136 -26.03 -16.17 -6.41
C GLU A 136 -24.64 -16.81 -6.61
N LEU A 137 -23.59 -15.97 -6.68
CA LEU A 137 -22.19 -16.38 -6.77
C LEU A 137 -21.53 -16.66 -5.40
N SER A 138 -22.23 -16.40 -4.29
CA SER A 138 -21.72 -16.64 -2.93
C SER A 138 -21.91 -18.11 -2.51
N LEU A 139 -21.22 -19.03 -3.17
CA LEU A 139 -21.26 -20.47 -2.88
C LEU A 139 -19.84 -21.05 -2.74
N PRO A 140 -19.67 -22.16 -1.99
CA PRO A 140 -18.36 -22.78 -1.82
C PRO A 140 -17.96 -23.61 -3.05
N ASP A 141 -17.64 -22.93 -4.14
CA ASP A 141 -17.36 -23.52 -5.45
C ASP A 141 -16.00 -23.05 -6.02
N HIS A 142 -15.89 -22.92 -7.35
CA HIS A 142 -14.67 -22.50 -8.04
C HIS A 142 -14.62 -21.01 -8.40
N PHE A 143 -15.61 -20.23 -7.98
CA PHE A 143 -15.67 -18.80 -8.15
C PHE A 143 -15.10 -18.07 -6.92
N PHE A 144 -14.24 -17.10 -7.18
CA PHE A 144 -13.64 -16.20 -6.21
C PHE A 144 -13.74 -14.78 -6.73
N ARG A 145 -13.76 -13.78 -5.84
CA ARG A 145 -13.84 -12.39 -6.27
C ARG A 145 -13.02 -11.41 -5.44
N MET A 146 -12.54 -10.38 -6.12
CA MET A 146 -11.76 -9.26 -5.57
C MET A 146 -12.63 -8.14 -4.98
N VAL A 147 -13.96 -8.27 -5.10
CA VAL A 147 -14.94 -7.27 -4.67
C VAL A 147 -15.92 -7.84 -3.66
N GLY A 148 -16.52 -6.95 -2.86
CA GLY A 148 -17.64 -7.30 -2.00
C GLY A 148 -18.94 -7.53 -2.81
N THR A 149 -19.92 -8.16 -2.17
CA THR A 149 -21.27 -8.40 -2.73
C THR A 149 -22.05 -7.09 -3.01
N ASP A 150 -23.09 -7.18 -3.83
CA ASP A 150 -24.08 -6.09 -3.99
C ASP A 150 -24.68 -5.66 -2.64
N LYS A 151 -24.89 -6.62 -1.73
CA LYS A 151 -25.45 -6.38 -0.39
C LYS A 151 -24.65 -5.33 0.39
N SER A 152 -23.32 -5.40 0.36
CA SER A 152 -22.47 -4.44 1.08
C SER A 152 -22.60 -3.02 0.53
N GLN A 153 -22.72 -2.87 -0.79
CA GLN A 153 -22.89 -1.54 -1.40
C GLN A 153 -24.29 -0.98 -1.13
N VAL A 154 -25.34 -1.80 -1.25
CA VAL A 154 -26.73 -1.38 -0.99
C VAL A 154 -26.94 -0.99 0.47
N ASP A 155 -26.37 -1.74 1.42
CA ASP A 155 -26.43 -1.41 2.84
C ASP A 155 -25.77 -0.03 3.11
N GLY A 156 -24.58 0.20 2.53
CA GLY A 156 -23.92 1.49 2.60
C GLY A 156 -24.74 2.63 1.99
N LEU A 157 -25.30 2.42 0.78
CA LEU A 157 -26.05 3.42 0.04
C LEU A 157 -27.34 3.83 0.77
N THR A 158 -28.11 2.87 1.27
CA THR A 158 -29.36 3.14 2.02
C THR A 158 -29.10 3.89 3.32
N ARG A 159 -27.99 3.63 4.01
CA ARG A 159 -27.58 4.42 5.18
C ARG A 159 -27.27 5.86 4.84
N ILE A 160 -26.64 6.12 3.69
CA ILE A 160 -26.39 7.49 3.23
C ILE A 160 -27.71 8.20 2.92
N ILE A 161 -28.62 7.52 2.22
CA ILE A 161 -29.98 8.03 1.94
C ILE A 161 -30.65 8.48 3.24
N LYS A 162 -30.55 7.66 4.29
CA LYS A 162 -31.15 7.95 5.61
C LYS A 162 -30.42 9.02 6.42
N ASN A 163 -29.08 9.06 6.37
CA ASN A 163 -28.25 9.95 7.20
C ASN A 163 -28.12 11.38 6.65
N GLY A 164 -28.57 11.66 5.43
CA GLY A 164 -28.38 12.97 4.78
C GLY A 164 -29.62 13.84 4.63
N GLN A 165 -30.83 13.25 4.53
CA GLN A 165 -32.03 13.95 4.07
C GLN A 165 -33.32 13.33 4.63
N GLN A 166 -34.44 14.06 4.59
CA GLN A 166 -35.77 13.52 4.92
C GLN A 166 -36.31 12.65 3.77
N ILE A 167 -35.50 11.72 3.24
CA ILE A 167 -35.96 10.79 2.19
C ILE A 167 -36.79 9.69 2.83
N ASP A 168 -38.06 9.65 2.46
CA ASP A 168 -39.03 8.63 2.87
C ASP A 168 -39.51 7.79 1.70
N SER A 169 -39.15 8.15 0.46
CA SER A 169 -39.57 7.44 -0.75
C SER A 169 -38.51 7.41 -1.85
N LEU A 170 -38.52 6.36 -2.68
CA LEU A 170 -37.59 6.14 -3.79
C LEU A 170 -38.31 5.83 -5.10
N ILE A 171 -37.71 6.26 -6.21
CA ILE A 171 -37.95 5.72 -7.55
C ILE A 171 -36.67 5.01 -7.97
N THR A 172 -36.74 3.73 -8.33
CA THR A 172 -35.55 2.96 -8.72
C THR A 172 -35.53 2.68 -10.22
N ILE A 173 -34.34 2.78 -10.81
CA ILE A 173 -34.09 2.53 -12.22
C ILE A 173 -32.89 1.58 -12.27
N PHE A 174 -33.00 0.46 -12.97
CA PHE A 174 -31.95 -0.55 -12.98
C PHE A 174 -31.80 -1.21 -14.35
N VAL A 175 -30.57 -1.59 -14.72
CA VAL A 175 -30.29 -2.38 -15.92
C VAL A 175 -30.95 -3.75 -15.83
N ASP A 176 -31.64 -4.20 -16.88
CA ASP A 176 -32.41 -5.45 -16.89
C ASP A 176 -31.52 -6.68 -17.12
N ASP A 177 -30.50 -6.82 -16.29
CA ASP A 177 -29.62 -7.98 -16.20
C ASP A 177 -29.60 -8.53 -14.76
N THR A 178 -28.84 -9.60 -14.54
CA THR A 178 -28.76 -10.23 -13.22
C THR A 178 -28.24 -9.28 -12.13
N TYR A 179 -27.29 -8.42 -12.45
CA TYR A 179 -26.74 -7.43 -11.52
C TYR A 179 -27.81 -6.39 -11.14
N GLY A 180 -28.44 -5.74 -12.13
CA GLY A 180 -29.40 -4.69 -11.86
C GLY A 180 -30.66 -5.20 -11.15
N ARG A 181 -31.16 -6.39 -11.51
CA ARG A 181 -32.29 -7.03 -10.80
C ARG A 181 -31.92 -7.37 -9.36
N GLY A 182 -30.78 -8.03 -9.15
CA GLY A 182 -30.32 -8.43 -7.81
C GLY A 182 -30.07 -7.24 -6.88
N TYR A 183 -29.49 -6.16 -7.42
CA TYR A 183 -29.27 -4.90 -6.70
C TYR A 183 -30.59 -4.22 -6.35
N ASN A 184 -31.52 -4.15 -7.30
CA ASN A 184 -32.84 -3.57 -7.06
C ASN A 184 -33.63 -4.35 -6.00
N ASP A 185 -33.57 -5.68 -6.00
CA ASP A 185 -34.20 -6.51 -4.97
C ASP A 185 -33.63 -6.21 -3.57
N TYR A 186 -32.30 -6.13 -3.43
CA TYR A 186 -31.68 -5.74 -2.15
C TYR A 186 -32.05 -4.32 -1.73
N LEU A 187 -32.12 -3.39 -2.69
CA LEU A 187 -32.50 -2.01 -2.42
C LEU A 187 -33.94 -1.94 -1.89
N ASN A 188 -34.87 -2.72 -2.47
CA ASN A 188 -36.25 -2.83 -1.97
C ASN A 188 -36.31 -3.44 -0.56
N GLU A 189 -35.57 -4.53 -0.31
CA GLU A 189 -35.47 -5.14 1.02
C GLU A 189 -34.96 -4.16 2.09
N MET A 190 -33.88 -3.44 1.78
CA MET A 190 -33.25 -2.48 2.70
C MET A 190 -34.07 -1.20 2.86
N ALA A 191 -34.69 -0.69 1.80
CA ALA A 191 -35.60 0.44 1.87
C ALA A 191 -36.79 0.11 2.79
N PHE A 192 -37.40 -1.06 2.64
CA PHE A 192 -38.47 -1.54 3.51
C PHE A 192 -38.01 -1.62 4.98
N ALA A 193 -36.85 -2.25 5.23
CA ALA A 193 -36.29 -2.37 6.58
C ALA A 193 -36.00 -1.00 7.24
N GLN A 194 -35.75 0.03 6.43
CA GLN A 194 -35.47 1.39 6.90
C GLN A 194 -36.70 2.31 6.95
N ASN A 195 -37.89 1.82 6.58
CA ASN A 195 -39.14 2.57 6.41
C ASN A 195 -39.09 3.61 5.28
N ILE A 196 -38.54 3.24 4.13
CA ILE A 196 -38.50 4.02 2.91
C ILE A 196 -39.41 3.34 1.87
N GLU A 197 -40.39 4.06 1.32
CA GLU A 197 -41.35 3.54 0.32
C GLU A 197 -40.75 3.54 -1.09
N VAL A 198 -40.75 2.42 -1.79
CA VAL A 198 -40.39 2.40 -3.22
C VAL A 198 -41.65 2.62 -4.06
N LEU A 199 -41.76 3.82 -4.66
CA LEU A 199 -42.92 4.26 -5.45
C LEU A 199 -43.05 3.49 -6.78
N GLY A 200 -41.93 2.99 -7.29
CA GLY A 200 -41.88 2.18 -8.50
C GLY A 200 -40.45 1.88 -8.92
N SER A 201 -40.29 0.79 -9.67
CA SER A 201 -39.01 0.33 -10.22
C SER A 201 -39.10 0.21 -11.74
N VAL A 202 -38.11 0.72 -12.45
CA VAL A 202 -38.06 0.76 -13.92
C VAL A 202 -36.82 0.01 -14.41
N ALA A 203 -37.04 -1.12 -15.08
CA ALA A 203 -35.99 -1.88 -15.74
C ALA A 203 -35.62 -1.22 -17.09
N ILE A 204 -34.33 -1.14 -17.41
CA ILE A 204 -33.81 -0.55 -18.65
C ILE A 204 -32.82 -1.46 -19.39
N THR A 205 -32.82 -1.40 -20.72
CA THR A 205 -31.79 -1.96 -21.60
C THR A 205 -31.03 -0.81 -22.26
N ALA A 206 -29.94 -1.13 -22.98
CA ALA A 206 -29.19 -0.13 -23.74
C ALA A 206 -30.05 0.59 -24.79
N GLU A 207 -31.04 -0.10 -25.37
CA GLU A 207 -32.01 0.47 -26.30
C GLU A 207 -33.10 1.26 -25.58
N SER A 208 -33.64 0.72 -24.48
CA SER A 208 -34.77 1.35 -23.80
C SER A 208 -34.36 2.63 -23.05
N ALA A 209 -33.11 2.74 -22.58
CA ALA A 209 -32.55 3.96 -21.99
C ALA A 209 -32.58 5.17 -22.96
N LYS A 210 -32.50 4.90 -24.27
CA LYS A 210 -32.58 5.91 -25.33
C LYS A 210 -34.03 6.23 -25.74
N ASN A 211 -35.01 5.48 -25.23
CA ASN A 211 -36.39 5.56 -25.66
C ASN A 211 -37.19 6.55 -24.77
N PRO A 212 -37.80 7.60 -25.34
CA PRO A 212 -38.59 8.57 -24.58
C PRO A 212 -39.73 7.96 -23.75
N THR A 213 -40.27 6.79 -24.13
CA THR A 213 -41.34 6.13 -23.37
C THR A 213 -40.90 5.70 -21.97
N VAL A 214 -39.64 5.28 -21.80
CA VAL A 214 -39.09 4.95 -20.47
C VAL A 214 -38.99 6.23 -19.64
N SER A 215 -38.52 7.31 -20.24
CA SER A 215 -38.47 8.62 -19.59
C SER A 215 -39.84 9.09 -19.13
N GLU A 216 -40.90 8.93 -19.96
CA GLU A 216 -42.28 9.26 -19.55
C GLU A 216 -42.79 8.41 -18.38
N THR A 217 -42.37 7.14 -18.30
CA THR A 217 -42.71 6.27 -17.16
C THR A 217 -42.09 6.80 -15.87
N ILE A 218 -40.81 7.18 -15.91
CA ILE A 218 -40.09 7.77 -14.77
C ILE A 218 -40.72 9.10 -14.35
N LYS A 219 -41.05 9.97 -15.32
CA LYS A 219 -41.75 11.24 -15.06
C LYS A 219 -43.12 11.01 -14.42
N SER A 220 -43.86 9.98 -14.86
CA SER A 220 -45.16 9.63 -14.29
C SER A 220 -45.06 9.20 -12.83
N LEU A 221 -44.01 8.44 -12.45
CA LEU A 221 -43.75 8.07 -11.06
C LEU A 221 -43.42 9.33 -10.22
N ALA A 222 -42.64 10.24 -10.78
CA ALA A 222 -42.27 11.49 -10.12
C ALA A 222 -43.44 12.48 -10.00
N ALA A 223 -44.43 12.44 -10.89
CA ALA A 223 -45.49 13.46 -10.99
C ALA A 223 -46.25 13.71 -9.67
N GLY A 224 -46.51 12.68 -8.87
CA GLY A 224 -47.17 12.79 -7.56
C GLY A 224 -46.22 12.89 -6.35
N ALA A 225 -44.93 12.67 -6.55
CA ALA A 225 -43.93 12.53 -5.50
C ALA A 225 -43.46 13.89 -4.93
N SER A 226 -42.82 13.87 -3.76
CA SER A 226 -42.26 15.05 -3.10
C SER A 226 -40.83 15.29 -3.56
N ASN A 227 -40.50 16.51 -3.99
CA ASN A 227 -39.14 16.79 -4.49
C ASN A 227 -38.07 16.76 -3.37
N THR A 228 -38.49 16.91 -2.11
CA THR A 228 -37.58 16.98 -0.95
C THR A 228 -37.52 15.71 -0.13
N SER A 229 -38.50 14.81 -0.28
CA SER A 229 -38.56 13.53 0.44
C SER A 229 -38.56 12.30 -0.47
N THR A 230 -38.61 12.48 -1.79
CA THR A 230 -38.41 11.41 -2.77
C THR A 230 -37.05 11.56 -3.45
N ALA A 231 -36.32 10.46 -3.56
CA ALA A 231 -35.07 10.39 -4.34
C ALA A 231 -35.16 9.39 -5.50
N VAL A 232 -34.28 9.54 -6.49
CA VAL A 232 -34.14 8.59 -7.60
C VAL A 232 -32.85 7.80 -7.41
N VAL A 233 -32.89 6.48 -7.59
CA VAL A 233 -31.70 5.62 -7.55
C VAL A 233 -31.50 4.96 -8.92
N VAL A 234 -30.32 5.12 -9.51
CA VAL A 234 -29.96 4.54 -10.82
C VAL A 234 -28.86 3.49 -10.68
N VAL A 235 -29.14 2.27 -11.14
CA VAL A 235 -28.21 1.14 -11.14
C VAL A 235 -27.98 0.70 -12.58
N ALA A 236 -26.96 1.23 -13.24
CA ALA A 236 -26.69 0.96 -14.64
C ALA A 236 -25.22 1.27 -14.99
N PRO A 237 -24.71 0.78 -16.15
CA PRO A 237 -23.47 1.27 -16.73
C PRO A 237 -23.52 2.79 -16.97
N SER A 238 -22.37 3.47 -16.84
CA SER A 238 -22.27 4.94 -16.97
C SER A 238 -22.84 5.48 -18.28
N GLN A 239 -22.55 4.82 -19.42
CA GLN A 239 -23.07 5.24 -20.73
C GLN A 239 -24.60 5.11 -20.82
N MET A 240 -25.17 4.04 -20.26
CA MET A 240 -26.62 3.82 -20.25
C MET A 240 -27.32 4.86 -19.38
N ALA A 241 -26.74 5.18 -18.23
CA ALA A 241 -27.22 6.25 -17.36
C ALA A 241 -27.15 7.63 -18.06
N ALA A 242 -26.05 7.93 -18.78
CA ALA A 242 -25.91 9.15 -19.55
C ALA A 242 -27.00 9.27 -20.63
N ASP A 243 -27.23 8.19 -21.40
CA ASP A 243 -28.25 8.14 -22.45
C ASP A 243 -29.66 8.36 -21.87
N LEU A 244 -29.96 7.80 -20.70
CA LEU A 244 -31.20 8.04 -19.98
C LEU A 244 -31.34 9.49 -19.51
N ILE A 245 -30.30 10.04 -18.87
CA ILE A 245 -30.31 11.40 -18.30
C ILE A 245 -30.53 12.45 -19.38
N VAL A 246 -29.96 12.28 -20.58
CA VAL A 246 -30.18 13.17 -21.73
C VAL A 246 -31.67 13.35 -22.04
N ASN A 247 -32.49 12.33 -21.84
CA ASN A 247 -33.94 12.37 -22.07
C ASN A 247 -34.74 12.97 -20.90
N LEU A 248 -34.09 13.27 -19.78
CA LEU A 248 -34.69 13.79 -18.54
C LEU A 248 -34.29 15.22 -18.20
N LEU A 249 -33.32 15.81 -18.92
CA LEU A 249 -32.74 17.13 -18.63
C LEU A 249 -33.77 18.26 -18.46
N ASP A 250 -34.84 18.25 -19.27
CA ASP A 250 -35.86 19.31 -19.27
C ASP A 250 -36.96 19.11 -18.20
N ASP A 251 -36.96 18.00 -17.46
CA ASP A 251 -37.97 17.72 -16.44
C ASP A 251 -37.65 18.44 -15.13
N GLN A 252 -38.40 19.52 -14.84
CA GLN A 252 -38.19 20.33 -13.63
C GLN A 252 -38.41 19.56 -12.33
N LYS A 253 -39.19 18.48 -12.35
CA LYS A 253 -39.51 17.72 -11.14
C LYS A 253 -38.37 16.79 -10.78
N LEU A 254 -37.89 16.02 -11.74
CA LEU A 254 -36.74 15.13 -11.58
C LEU A 254 -35.45 15.88 -11.29
N SER A 255 -35.21 17.02 -11.94
CA SER A 255 -34.04 17.87 -11.72
C SER A 255 -34.05 18.59 -10.36
N ALA A 256 -35.16 18.54 -9.62
CA ALA A 256 -35.28 19.08 -8.26
C ALA A 256 -35.20 18.00 -7.17
N MET A 257 -35.15 16.72 -7.54
CA MET A 257 -35.00 15.59 -6.62
C MET A 257 -33.51 15.30 -6.37
N LYS A 258 -33.22 14.68 -5.23
CA LYS A 258 -31.90 14.07 -4.97
C LYS A 258 -31.76 12.79 -5.79
N TRP A 259 -30.59 12.58 -6.37
CA TRP A 259 -30.28 11.36 -7.09
C TRP A 259 -29.19 10.55 -6.39
N TYR A 260 -29.27 9.23 -6.54
CA TYR A 260 -28.26 8.28 -6.12
C TYR A 260 -27.90 7.31 -7.23
N ALA A 261 -26.69 6.75 -7.20
CA ALA A 261 -26.26 5.80 -8.22
C ALA A 261 -25.28 4.72 -7.73
N SER A 262 -25.17 3.64 -8.51
CA SER A 262 -24.22 2.53 -8.29
C SER A 262 -22.78 2.83 -8.76
N ALA A 263 -21.85 1.93 -8.45
CA ALA A 263 -20.40 2.09 -8.63
C ALA A 263 -19.95 2.50 -10.04
N ASP A 264 -20.53 1.96 -11.12
CA ASP A 264 -20.08 2.27 -12.48
C ASP A 264 -20.39 3.70 -12.93
N ILE A 265 -21.35 4.39 -12.30
CA ILE A 265 -21.65 5.79 -12.56
C ILE A 265 -20.77 6.68 -11.69
N ILE A 266 -20.73 6.38 -10.40
CA ILE A 266 -20.07 7.20 -9.39
C ILE A 266 -18.54 7.10 -9.53
N GLY A 267 -17.86 8.24 -9.69
CA GLY A 267 -16.41 8.28 -9.84
C GLY A 267 -15.90 8.00 -11.26
N ASN A 268 -16.79 7.68 -12.21
CA ASN A 268 -16.43 7.46 -13.62
C ASN A 268 -16.14 8.80 -14.32
N GLN A 269 -14.93 8.99 -14.87
CA GLN A 269 -14.55 10.29 -15.42
C GLN A 269 -15.22 10.56 -16.78
N THR A 270 -15.49 9.54 -17.58
CA THR A 270 -16.11 9.67 -18.91
C THR A 270 -17.52 10.28 -18.83
N ILE A 271 -18.32 9.95 -17.81
CA ILE A 271 -19.69 10.46 -17.72
C ILE A 271 -19.75 11.98 -17.48
N VAL A 272 -18.75 12.55 -16.80
CA VAL A 272 -18.70 13.99 -16.49
C VAL A 272 -18.14 14.83 -17.64
N GLU A 273 -17.58 14.20 -18.68
CA GLU A 273 -17.15 14.89 -19.91
C GLU A 273 -18.34 15.43 -20.71
N ASN A 274 -19.50 14.76 -20.63
CA ASN A 274 -20.74 15.28 -21.18
C ASN A 274 -21.29 16.39 -20.29
N GLN A 275 -20.97 17.64 -20.63
CA GLN A 275 -21.33 18.85 -19.89
C GLN A 275 -22.82 18.95 -19.50
N LYS A 276 -23.74 18.43 -20.34
CA LYS A 276 -25.19 18.47 -20.03
C LYS A 276 -25.56 17.44 -18.97
N VAL A 277 -25.02 16.24 -19.08
CA VAL A 277 -25.21 15.18 -18.08
C VAL A 277 -24.56 15.61 -16.78
N ALA A 278 -23.30 16.07 -16.81
CA ALA A 278 -22.58 16.54 -15.63
C ALA A 278 -23.28 17.69 -14.89
N ALA A 279 -23.87 18.64 -15.62
CA ALA A 279 -24.69 19.69 -15.03
C ALA A 279 -25.92 19.13 -14.29
N PHE A 280 -26.56 18.08 -14.83
CA PHE A 280 -27.65 17.38 -14.16
C PHE A 280 -27.17 16.63 -12.91
N LEU A 281 -26.02 15.95 -12.98
CA LEU A 281 -25.43 15.26 -11.84
C LEU A 281 -25.12 16.24 -10.69
N GLU A 282 -24.56 17.40 -11.01
CA GLU A 282 -24.27 18.46 -10.05
C GLU A 282 -25.56 19.07 -9.48
N GLN A 283 -26.52 19.42 -10.34
CA GLN A 283 -27.80 20.02 -9.93
C GLN A 283 -28.61 19.13 -8.99
N THR A 284 -28.65 17.82 -9.26
CA THR A 284 -29.34 16.82 -8.44
C THR A 284 -28.53 16.39 -7.21
N ALA A 285 -27.32 16.93 -7.07
CA ALA A 285 -26.30 16.50 -6.11
C ALA A 285 -26.17 14.97 -6.11
N MET A 286 -26.10 14.34 -7.29
CA MET A 286 -26.07 12.88 -7.42
C MET A 286 -24.95 12.32 -6.55
N GLU A 287 -25.31 11.39 -5.67
CA GLU A 287 -24.40 10.81 -4.69
C GLU A 287 -24.41 9.29 -4.74
N GLY A 288 -23.29 8.64 -4.46
CA GLY A 288 -23.31 7.20 -4.33
C GLY A 288 -21.98 6.64 -3.92
N LEU A 289 -21.85 5.32 -4.08
CA LEU A 289 -20.72 4.55 -3.60
C LEU A 289 -20.01 3.87 -4.76
N THR A 290 -18.68 3.97 -4.76
CA THR A 290 -17.83 3.25 -5.72
C THR A 290 -16.54 2.79 -5.04
N LEU A 291 -15.84 1.85 -5.68
CA LEU A 291 -14.46 1.54 -5.30
C LEU A 291 -13.59 2.74 -5.68
N GLY A 292 -12.74 3.21 -4.77
CA GLY A 292 -11.88 4.35 -5.08
C GLY A 292 -11.09 4.86 -3.88
N ASP A 293 -10.47 6.03 -4.07
CA ASP A 293 -9.36 6.53 -3.25
C ASP A 293 -9.27 8.06 -3.15
N GLN A 294 -10.08 8.83 -3.91
CA GLN A 294 -9.94 10.28 -4.04
C GLN A 294 -10.39 11.06 -2.79
N GLY A 295 -10.55 10.39 -1.65
CA GLY A 295 -10.65 11.06 -0.35
C GLY A 295 -9.33 11.75 -0.07
N ILE A 296 -9.37 12.98 0.39
CA ILE A 296 -8.17 13.81 0.59
C ILE A 296 -7.30 13.39 1.78
N ASP A 297 -7.59 12.24 2.37
CA ASP A 297 -6.78 11.68 3.43
C ASP A 297 -5.88 10.58 2.86
N LEU A 298 -4.62 10.97 2.62
CA LEU A 298 -3.46 10.17 2.98
C LEU A 298 -3.53 8.72 2.44
N ASP A 299 -3.43 8.54 1.13
CA ASP A 299 -3.44 7.22 0.48
C ASP A 299 -2.34 7.13 -0.60
N ALA A 300 -1.71 5.96 -0.74
CA ALA A 300 -0.74 5.65 -1.80
C ALA A 300 -1.42 5.28 -3.13
N LEU A 301 -2.73 5.15 -3.15
CA LEU A 301 -3.50 4.83 -4.36
C LEU A 301 -3.40 5.82 -5.55
N PRO A 302 -3.26 7.15 -5.37
CA PRO A 302 -3.05 8.05 -6.50
C PRO A 302 -1.79 7.72 -7.29
N TYR A 303 -0.78 7.16 -6.62
CA TYR A 303 0.42 6.65 -7.26
C TYR A 303 0.11 5.45 -8.16
N LEU A 304 -0.72 4.49 -7.71
CA LEU A 304 -1.13 3.36 -8.52
C LEU A 304 -1.88 3.82 -9.78
N ARG A 305 -2.83 4.75 -9.66
CA ARG A 305 -3.64 5.23 -10.79
C ARG A 305 -2.79 5.79 -11.93
N ALA A 306 -1.73 6.52 -11.61
CA ALA A 306 -0.81 7.05 -12.61
C ALA A 306 -0.13 5.96 -13.46
N ARG A 307 -0.13 4.70 -12.99
CA ARG A 307 0.46 3.54 -13.67
C ARG A 307 -0.55 2.69 -14.42
N LEU A 308 -1.86 2.95 -14.28
CA LEU A 308 -2.90 2.17 -14.95
C LEU A 308 -3.30 2.76 -16.32
N ASP A 309 -2.51 3.65 -16.90
CA ASP A 309 -2.75 4.26 -18.24
C ASP A 309 -4.19 4.78 -18.45
N GLY A 310 -4.72 5.47 -17.44
CA GLY A 310 -6.09 6.00 -17.46
C GLY A 310 -7.19 4.93 -17.38
N ALA A 311 -6.87 3.64 -17.16
CA ALA A 311 -7.86 2.58 -17.03
C ALA A 311 -8.89 2.85 -15.92
N SER A 312 -8.44 3.45 -14.80
CA SER A 312 -9.33 3.82 -13.70
C SER A 312 -10.33 4.93 -14.05
N ASP A 313 -10.11 5.65 -15.15
CA ASP A 313 -11.01 6.71 -15.63
C ASP A 313 -12.20 6.11 -16.39
N ASP A 314 -11.97 4.98 -17.08
CA ASP A 314 -12.97 4.21 -17.82
C ASP A 314 -13.85 3.39 -16.85
N SER A 315 -13.25 2.75 -15.84
CA SER A 315 -13.98 1.98 -14.82
C SER A 315 -13.18 1.83 -13.51
N PRO A 316 -13.84 1.91 -12.33
CA PRO A 316 -13.18 1.67 -11.04
C PRO A 316 -12.65 0.24 -10.88
N TYR A 317 -13.17 -0.74 -11.65
CA TYR A 317 -12.74 -2.14 -11.60
C TYR A 317 -11.39 -2.41 -12.28
N ALA A 318 -10.77 -1.41 -12.91
CA ALA A 318 -9.37 -1.51 -13.35
C ALA A 318 -8.44 -1.87 -12.18
N ILE A 319 -8.69 -1.29 -11.00
CA ILE A 319 -7.86 -1.49 -9.80
C ILE A 319 -8.00 -2.92 -9.27
N THR A 320 -9.22 -3.46 -9.20
CA THR A 320 -9.42 -4.84 -8.75
C THR A 320 -8.94 -5.87 -9.78
N THR A 321 -8.85 -5.48 -11.06
CA THR A 321 -8.22 -6.28 -12.11
C THR A 321 -6.70 -6.33 -11.93
N TRP A 322 -6.08 -5.19 -11.60
CA TRP A 322 -4.67 -5.12 -11.19
C TRP A 322 -4.41 -6.02 -9.96
N ASP A 323 -5.26 -5.93 -8.93
CA ASP A 323 -5.15 -6.77 -7.73
C ASP A 323 -5.27 -8.27 -8.08
N ALA A 324 -6.19 -8.64 -8.97
CA ALA A 324 -6.40 -10.04 -9.35
C ALA A 324 -5.14 -10.66 -9.98
N LEU A 325 -4.47 -9.92 -10.87
CA LEU A 325 -3.25 -10.40 -11.51
C LEU A 325 -2.11 -10.56 -10.51
N TRP A 326 -1.92 -9.60 -9.60
CA TRP A 326 -0.89 -9.68 -8.57
C TRP A 326 -1.16 -10.78 -7.55
N LEU A 327 -2.41 -10.97 -7.13
CA LEU A 327 -2.78 -12.05 -6.22
C LEU A 327 -2.51 -13.42 -6.86
N LEU A 328 -2.83 -13.59 -8.15
CA LEU A 328 -2.48 -14.81 -8.88
C LEU A 328 -0.97 -14.99 -8.99
N ALA A 329 -0.22 -13.93 -9.29
CA ALA A 329 1.24 -13.99 -9.35
C ALA A 329 1.85 -14.46 -8.02
N ASP A 330 1.47 -13.83 -6.91
CA ASP A 330 1.93 -14.22 -5.56
C ASP A 330 1.51 -15.66 -5.21
N THR A 331 0.29 -16.06 -5.58
CA THR A 331 -0.18 -17.45 -5.43
C THR A 331 0.72 -18.43 -6.18
N TYR A 332 0.97 -18.19 -7.46
CA TYR A 332 1.82 -19.05 -8.29
C TYR A 332 3.28 -19.05 -7.86
N GLY A 333 3.78 -17.94 -7.33
CA GLY A 333 5.10 -17.85 -6.72
C GLY A 333 5.30 -18.82 -5.57
N VAL A 334 4.23 -19.11 -4.83
CA VAL A 334 4.25 -20.08 -3.72
C VAL A 334 3.97 -21.51 -4.18
N VAL A 335 2.99 -21.73 -5.08
CA VAL A 335 2.55 -23.09 -5.45
C VAL A 335 3.22 -23.67 -6.69
N GLY A 336 4.00 -22.87 -7.44
CA GLY A 336 4.70 -23.26 -8.66
C GLY A 336 3.80 -23.31 -9.92
N ALA A 337 4.38 -23.60 -11.08
CA ALA A 337 3.75 -23.36 -12.40
C ALA A 337 2.58 -24.29 -12.80
N ASN A 338 2.40 -25.45 -12.15
CA ASN A 338 1.39 -26.44 -12.54
C ASN A 338 0.76 -27.14 -11.31
N PRO A 339 0.11 -26.38 -10.41
CA PRO A 339 -0.50 -26.95 -9.21
C PRO A 339 -1.76 -27.76 -9.57
N GLU A 340 -2.07 -28.78 -8.76
CA GLU A 340 -3.41 -29.35 -8.74
C GLU A 340 -4.42 -28.29 -8.24
N TYR A 341 -5.69 -28.41 -8.64
CA TYR A 341 -6.71 -27.41 -8.33
C TYR A 341 -6.82 -27.10 -6.82
N GLU A 342 -6.83 -28.11 -5.96
CA GLU A 342 -6.94 -27.90 -4.50
C GLU A 342 -5.72 -27.18 -3.91
N VAL A 343 -4.53 -27.42 -4.48
CA VAL A 343 -3.30 -26.71 -4.09
C VAL A 343 -3.38 -25.25 -4.51
N LEU A 344 -3.84 -25.00 -5.75
CA LEU A 344 -4.06 -23.63 -6.24
C LEU A 344 -5.10 -22.87 -5.41
N LYS A 345 -6.25 -23.50 -5.14
CA LYS A 345 -7.33 -22.93 -4.32
C LYS A 345 -6.86 -22.61 -2.91
N SER A 346 -6.20 -23.55 -2.24
CA SER A 346 -5.66 -23.32 -0.90
C SER A 346 -4.57 -22.25 -0.89
N GLY A 347 -3.72 -22.23 -1.93
CA GLY A 347 -2.71 -21.18 -2.13
C GLY A 347 -3.36 -19.81 -2.29
N LEU A 348 -4.36 -19.67 -3.16
CA LEU A 348 -5.08 -18.42 -3.41
C LEU A 348 -5.68 -17.86 -2.12
N VAL A 349 -6.42 -18.68 -1.37
CA VAL A 349 -7.05 -18.24 -0.12
C VAL A 349 -6.01 -17.83 0.93
N THR A 350 -4.89 -18.55 1.00
CA THR A 350 -3.79 -18.24 1.94
C THR A 350 -3.09 -16.94 1.58
N GLN A 351 -2.74 -16.75 0.30
CA GLN A 351 -2.10 -15.52 -0.17
C GLN A 351 -3.05 -14.33 -0.06
N ALA A 352 -4.34 -14.49 -0.35
CA ALA A 352 -5.33 -13.41 -0.25
C ALA A 352 -5.43 -12.83 1.17
N ALA A 353 -5.26 -13.65 2.22
CA ALA A 353 -5.23 -13.20 3.62
C ALA A 353 -3.95 -12.39 3.99
N ASN A 354 -2.89 -12.49 3.19
CA ASN A 354 -1.65 -11.74 3.33
C ASN A 354 -1.47 -10.63 2.29
N PHE A 355 -2.35 -10.59 1.29
CA PHE A 355 -2.35 -9.64 0.20
C PHE A 355 -2.99 -8.31 0.63
N ARG A 356 -2.18 -7.27 0.69
CA ARG A 356 -2.66 -5.89 0.80
C ARG A 356 -3.05 -5.42 -0.59
N ASN A 357 -4.35 -5.25 -0.79
CA ASN A 357 -4.89 -4.76 -2.04
C ASN A 357 -4.57 -3.29 -2.24
N ALA A 358 -4.77 -2.83 -3.47
CA ALA A 358 -4.61 -1.44 -3.85
C ALA A 358 -5.33 -0.48 -2.88
N PHE A 359 -6.52 -0.83 -2.38
CA PHE A 359 -7.29 -0.01 -1.43
C PHE A 359 -6.71 0.05 0.00
N GLY A 360 -5.52 -0.52 0.20
CA GLY A 360 -4.82 -0.63 1.47
C GLY A 360 -5.53 -1.55 2.47
N SER A 361 -6.44 -2.40 2.01
CA SER A 361 -7.17 -3.40 2.80
C SER A 361 -6.64 -4.79 2.51
N PHE A 362 -6.89 -5.75 3.40
CA PHE A 362 -6.52 -7.15 3.15
C PHE A 362 -7.66 -7.88 2.43
N ASN A 363 -7.33 -8.69 1.43
CA ASN A 363 -8.31 -9.49 0.67
C ASN A 363 -8.64 -10.81 1.38
N THR A 364 -8.99 -10.74 2.66
CA THR A 364 -9.38 -11.96 3.39
C THR A 364 -10.64 -12.54 2.79
N MET A 365 -10.61 -13.79 2.33
CA MET A 365 -11.78 -14.47 1.76
C MET A 365 -12.59 -15.22 2.84
N ASP A 366 -13.89 -15.41 2.58
CA ASP A 366 -14.72 -16.36 3.33
C ASP A 366 -14.75 -17.75 2.70
N GLU A 367 -15.56 -18.64 3.26
CA GLU A 367 -15.69 -20.03 2.81
C GLU A 367 -16.28 -20.18 1.40
N ASN A 368 -16.92 -19.13 0.88
CA ASN A 368 -17.47 -19.05 -0.47
C ASN A 368 -16.53 -18.37 -1.47
N GLY A 369 -15.32 -17.98 -1.05
CA GLY A 369 -14.40 -17.24 -1.91
C GLY A 369 -14.74 -15.74 -2.04
N ASP A 370 -15.62 -15.22 -1.17
CA ASP A 370 -16.00 -13.82 -1.14
C ASP A 370 -15.02 -12.99 -0.31
N THR A 371 -14.67 -11.80 -0.80
CA THR A 371 -13.88 -10.85 -0.01
C THR A 371 -14.67 -10.39 1.23
N LYS A 372 -14.08 -10.58 2.41
CA LYS A 372 -14.63 -10.14 3.69
C LYS A 372 -14.40 -8.64 3.88
N GLY A 373 -15.51 -7.94 4.11
CA GLY A 373 -15.49 -6.50 4.28
C GLY A 373 -15.38 -5.76 2.95
N SER A 374 -15.57 -4.46 3.02
CA SER A 374 -15.59 -3.60 1.82
C SER A 374 -15.36 -2.16 2.23
N LYS A 375 -14.53 -1.42 1.49
CA LYS A 375 -14.40 0.03 1.61
C LYS A 375 -14.91 0.66 0.31
N TYR A 376 -15.99 1.42 0.42
CA TYR A 376 -16.52 2.20 -0.70
C TYR A 376 -16.32 3.68 -0.42
N MET A 377 -15.88 4.43 -1.41
CA MET A 377 -15.79 5.88 -1.33
C MET A 377 -17.10 6.49 -1.79
N ARG A 378 -17.46 7.61 -1.15
CA ARG A 378 -18.69 8.35 -1.43
C ARG A 378 -18.36 9.60 -2.23
N TYR A 379 -19.06 9.82 -3.34
CA TYR A 379 -18.78 10.96 -4.21
C TYR A 379 -20.04 11.72 -4.59
N VAL A 380 -19.82 12.99 -4.92
CA VAL A 380 -20.76 13.85 -5.64
C VAL A 380 -20.07 14.50 -6.83
N CYS A 381 -20.82 14.78 -7.89
CA CYS A 381 -20.33 15.59 -9.00
C CYS A 381 -20.37 17.08 -8.60
N ILE A 382 -19.29 17.82 -8.83
CA ILE A 382 -19.21 19.26 -8.61
C ILE A 382 -18.72 19.97 -9.86
N LYS A 383 -19.07 21.25 -9.97
CA LYS A 383 -18.48 22.15 -10.96
C LYS A 383 -17.15 22.71 -10.44
N ASP A 384 -16.10 22.63 -11.26
CA ASP A 384 -14.76 23.14 -10.97
C ASP A 384 -14.26 23.97 -12.15
N GLY A 385 -14.34 25.30 -12.02
CA GLY A 385 -14.16 26.23 -13.14
C GLY A 385 -15.19 25.99 -14.26
N ASP A 386 -14.68 25.70 -15.46
CA ASP A 386 -15.49 25.36 -16.65
C ASP A 386 -15.68 23.84 -16.84
N ALA A 387 -15.12 23.02 -15.96
CA ALA A 387 -15.22 21.56 -16.00
C ALA A 387 -16.07 21.02 -14.85
N TYR A 388 -16.33 19.71 -14.89
CA TYR A 388 -16.94 18.96 -13.79
C TYR A 388 -15.99 17.87 -13.32
N ARG A 389 -16.04 17.58 -12.03
CA ARG A 389 -15.25 16.49 -11.43
C ARG A 389 -16.00 15.83 -10.28
N TRP A 390 -15.55 14.64 -9.93
CA TRP A 390 -15.98 13.97 -8.71
C TRP A 390 -15.28 14.57 -7.49
N LYS A 391 -16.07 14.90 -6.47
CA LYS A 391 -15.60 15.30 -5.13
C LYS A 391 -15.90 14.19 -4.14
N CYS A 392 -14.90 13.75 -3.42
CA CYS A 392 -15.07 12.77 -2.36
C CYS A 392 -15.76 13.42 -1.15
N MET A 393 -16.76 12.74 -0.62
CA MET A 393 -17.57 13.16 0.53
C MET A 393 -17.33 12.27 1.75
N GLY A 394 -16.41 11.31 1.66
CA GLY A 394 -16.11 10.33 2.70
C GLY A 394 -16.16 8.90 2.19
N HIS A 395 -16.40 7.97 3.11
CA HIS A 395 -16.38 6.54 2.80
C HIS A 395 -17.35 5.75 3.67
N VAL A 396 -17.65 4.54 3.22
CA VAL A 396 -18.38 3.52 3.96
C VAL A 396 -17.49 2.29 4.07
N VAL A 397 -17.21 1.88 5.30
CA VAL A 397 -16.39 0.70 5.58
C VAL A 397 -17.25 -0.35 6.26
N SER A 398 -17.34 -1.52 5.64
CA SER A 398 -17.82 -2.75 6.28
C SER A 398 -16.61 -3.57 6.70
N LEU A 399 -16.56 -3.97 7.97
CA LEU A 399 -15.51 -4.83 8.50
C LEU A 399 -15.84 -6.32 8.33
N GLY A 400 -16.89 -6.65 7.57
CA GLY A 400 -17.39 -8.03 7.43
C GLY A 400 -18.19 -8.54 8.64
N ALA A 401 -18.33 -7.73 9.69
CA ALA A 401 -19.18 -7.99 10.85
C ALA A 401 -19.74 -6.68 11.42
N GLY A 402 -20.98 -6.73 11.90
CA GLY A 402 -21.67 -5.57 12.44
C GLY A 402 -22.15 -4.58 11.36
N GLU A 403 -22.57 -3.40 11.81
CA GLU A 403 -23.09 -2.34 10.95
C GLU A 403 -21.93 -1.60 10.24
N PRO A 404 -22.04 -1.30 8.93
CA PRO A 404 -21.05 -0.49 8.24
C PRO A 404 -20.85 0.89 8.88
N ILE A 405 -19.59 1.31 8.93
CA ILE A 405 -19.18 2.62 9.41
C ILE A 405 -19.30 3.60 8.25
N VAL A 406 -20.19 4.60 8.39
CA VAL A 406 -20.32 5.70 7.44
C VAL A 406 -19.52 6.89 7.98
N GLN A 407 -18.43 7.25 7.30
CA GLN A 407 -17.62 8.41 7.64
C GLN A 407 -17.81 9.49 6.57
N THR A 408 -18.18 10.69 7.00
CA THR A 408 -18.15 11.88 6.15
C THR A 408 -16.77 12.52 6.27
N ILE A 409 -16.12 12.75 5.13
CA ILE A 409 -14.85 13.45 5.04
C ILE A 409 -15.07 14.63 4.10
N GLU A 410 -14.66 15.82 4.51
CA GLU A 410 -14.65 16.97 3.62
C GLU A 410 -13.34 16.97 2.84
N GLU A 411 -13.43 16.72 1.53
CA GLU A 411 -12.32 16.96 0.62
C GLU A 411 -11.94 18.45 0.66
N LYS A 412 -10.79 18.77 1.27
CA LYS A 412 -10.21 20.12 1.36
C LYS A 412 -8.91 20.22 0.55
N ILE A 413 -8.93 21.01 -0.54
CA ILE A 413 -7.73 21.44 -1.25
C ILE A 413 -7.61 22.94 -1.03
N SER A 414 -6.47 23.40 -0.54
CA SER A 414 -6.22 24.83 -0.40
C SER A 414 -6.09 25.49 -1.78
N PRO A 415 -6.74 26.63 -2.02
CA PRO A 415 -6.52 27.41 -3.23
C PRO A 415 -5.15 28.12 -3.23
N ILE A 416 -4.41 28.06 -2.11
CA ILE A 416 -3.08 28.66 -1.98
C ILE A 416 -2.03 27.60 -2.31
N GLY A 417 -1.67 27.46 -3.59
CA GLY A 417 -0.57 26.61 -4.03
C GLY A 417 0.76 27.37 -4.16
N GLY A 418 1.61 26.96 -5.10
CA GLY A 418 2.99 27.44 -5.24
C GLY A 418 4.04 26.45 -4.72
N GLU A 419 5.31 26.84 -4.81
CA GLU A 419 6.44 25.98 -4.42
C GLU A 419 6.65 25.98 -2.89
N VAL A 420 6.74 24.78 -2.31
CA VAL A 420 7.12 24.53 -0.91
C VAL A 420 8.47 23.82 -0.88
N LYS A 421 9.44 24.39 -0.15
CA LYS A 421 10.74 23.77 0.04
C LYS A 421 10.73 22.89 1.28
N ILE A 422 11.02 21.60 1.10
CA ILE A 422 11.16 20.62 2.17
C ILE A 422 12.64 20.35 2.37
N GLY A 423 13.16 20.54 3.58
CA GLY A 423 14.53 20.20 3.89
C GLY A 423 14.71 18.69 4.08
N ALA A 424 15.89 18.17 3.78
CA ALA A 424 16.28 16.81 4.11
C ALA A 424 17.68 16.80 4.73
N LEU A 425 17.81 16.19 5.91
CA LEU A 425 19.08 15.98 6.60
C LEU A 425 19.44 14.50 6.50
N LEU A 426 20.36 14.18 5.59
CA LEU A 426 20.73 12.79 5.26
C LEU A 426 22.24 12.61 5.43
N PRO A 427 22.71 11.46 5.95
CA PRO A 427 24.13 11.14 5.99
C PRO A 427 24.56 10.68 4.60
N LEU A 428 24.91 11.61 3.70
CA LEU A 428 25.40 11.28 2.35
C LEU A 428 26.88 10.89 2.38
N THR A 429 27.60 11.28 3.44
CA THR A 429 28.93 10.79 3.77
C THR A 429 28.99 10.17 5.17
N GLY A 430 30.11 9.54 5.51
CA GLY A 430 30.30 8.86 6.80
C GLY A 430 29.87 7.39 6.79
N ASN A 431 29.67 6.81 7.97
CA ASN A 431 29.43 5.37 8.14
C ASN A 431 28.01 4.91 7.75
N ARG A 432 27.08 5.84 7.48
CA ARG A 432 25.71 5.57 7.00
C ARG A 432 25.42 6.10 5.60
N SER A 433 26.46 6.38 4.79
CA SER A 433 26.31 6.94 3.44
C SER A 433 25.39 6.14 2.51
N GLU A 434 25.43 4.81 2.60
CA GLU A 434 24.54 3.93 1.82
C GLU A 434 23.07 4.20 2.14
N ASN A 435 22.70 4.30 3.42
CA ASN A 435 21.33 4.65 3.80
C ASN A 435 20.95 6.05 3.34
N GLY A 436 21.87 7.03 3.46
CA GLY A 436 21.62 8.40 3.04
C GLY A 436 21.32 8.51 1.55
N GLU A 437 22.08 7.83 0.69
CA GLU A 437 21.88 7.84 -0.77
C GLU A 437 20.59 7.11 -1.18
N GLU A 438 20.30 5.95 -0.60
CA GLU A 438 19.05 5.22 -0.86
C GLU A 438 17.82 6.04 -0.44
N ILE A 439 17.88 6.69 0.73
CA ILE A 439 16.79 7.54 1.24
C ILE A 439 16.65 8.80 0.39
N LYS A 440 17.75 9.40 -0.07
CA LYS A 440 17.69 10.55 -0.98
C LYS A 440 16.92 10.20 -2.26
N MET A 441 17.23 9.05 -2.86
CA MET A 441 16.57 8.56 -4.06
C MET A 441 15.06 8.38 -3.87
N ILE A 442 14.61 7.72 -2.79
CA ILE A 442 13.16 7.54 -2.55
C ILE A 442 12.46 8.86 -2.19
N LEU A 443 13.13 9.81 -1.52
CA LEU A 443 12.54 11.11 -1.21
C LEU A 443 12.35 11.95 -2.48
N GLU A 444 13.34 11.97 -3.37
CA GLU A 444 13.24 12.63 -4.69
C GLU A 444 12.10 12.01 -5.50
N TYR A 445 12.03 10.68 -5.54
CA TYR A 445 10.93 9.95 -6.17
C TYR A 445 9.57 10.31 -5.57
N ALA A 446 9.43 10.29 -4.23
CA ALA A 446 8.19 10.63 -3.55
C ALA A 446 7.73 12.08 -3.86
N VAL A 447 8.66 13.03 -3.96
CA VAL A 447 8.36 14.42 -4.37
C VAL A 447 7.79 14.46 -5.79
N ASP A 448 8.38 13.74 -6.73
CA ASP A 448 7.88 13.68 -8.11
C ASP A 448 6.48 13.08 -8.19
N GLN A 449 6.26 11.96 -7.49
CA GLN A 449 4.96 11.32 -7.42
C GLN A 449 3.92 12.26 -6.78
N PHE A 450 4.28 12.96 -5.71
CA PHE A 450 3.38 13.86 -5.01
C PHE A 450 3.02 15.06 -5.89
N ASN A 451 4.01 15.63 -6.58
CA ASN A 451 3.79 16.77 -7.48
C ASN A 451 2.88 16.42 -8.65
N ASN A 452 2.97 15.20 -9.18
CA ASN A 452 2.04 14.70 -10.20
C ASN A 452 0.63 14.55 -9.63
N TYR A 453 0.51 14.02 -8.40
CA TYR A 453 -0.77 13.95 -7.71
C TYR A 453 -1.37 15.35 -7.47
N ALA A 454 -0.62 16.30 -6.91
CA ALA A 454 -1.08 17.66 -6.66
C ALA A 454 -1.61 18.32 -7.96
N LYS A 455 -0.89 18.18 -9.08
CA LYS A 455 -1.36 18.68 -10.40
C LYS A 455 -2.69 18.06 -10.82
N SER A 456 -2.90 16.75 -10.60
CA SER A 456 -4.17 16.06 -10.91
C SER A 456 -5.36 16.60 -10.11
N ARG A 457 -5.08 17.31 -9.01
CA ARG A 457 -6.08 17.95 -8.14
C ARG A 457 -6.31 19.42 -8.48
N ASN A 458 -5.91 19.87 -9.68
CA ASN A 458 -6.07 21.23 -10.19
C ASN A 458 -5.44 22.32 -9.29
N THR A 459 -4.34 22.01 -8.61
CA THR A 459 -3.56 22.98 -7.85
C THR A 459 -2.18 23.22 -8.48
N ASP A 460 -1.62 24.41 -8.25
CA ASP A 460 -0.23 24.75 -8.59
C ASP A 460 0.75 24.50 -7.44
N LEU A 461 0.31 23.84 -6.36
CA LEU A 461 1.19 23.36 -5.29
C LEU A 461 2.25 22.41 -5.84
N SER A 462 3.49 22.62 -5.44
CA SER A 462 4.60 21.71 -5.69
C SER A 462 5.59 21.68 -4.53
N LEU A 463 6.24 20.54 -4.33
CA LEU A 463 7.30 20.35 -3.37
C LEU A 463 8.65 20.33 -4.09
N THR A 464 9.67 20.92 -3.45
CA THR A 464 11.07 20.84 -3.88
C THR A 464 11.93 20.40 -2.69
N LEU A 465 12.80 19.42 -2.90
CA LEU A 465 13.66 18.88 -1.85
C LEU A 465 14.97 19.68 -1.75
N MET A 466 15.34 20.08 -0.53
CA MET A 466 16.59 20.78 -0.21
C MET A 466 17.44 19.88 0.70
N VAL A 467 18.38 19.16 0.11
CA VAL A 467 19.17 18.13 0.82
C VAL A 467 20.48 18.72 1.35
N GLU A 468 20.79 18.44 2.61
CA GLU A 468 22.10 18.72 3.22
C GLU A 468 22.70 17.45 3.82
N ASP A 469 24.01 17.31 3.64
CA ASP A 469 24.78 16.17 4.16
C ASP A 469 25.08 16.35 5.66
N THR A 470 24.68 15.37 6.46
CA THR A 470 24.98 15.32 7.90
C THR A 470 26.31 14.64 8.20
N GLY A 471 26.89 13.92 7.25
CA GLY A 471 28.19 13.26 7.39
C GLY A 471 28.25 12.13 8.42
N SER A 472 27.08 11.64 8.87
CA SER A 472 26.98 10.77 10.04
C SER A 472 27.62 11.41 11.30
N ASP A 473 27.65 12.74 11.39
CA ASP A 473 28.33 13.52 12.43
C ASP A 473 27.41 14.59 13.05
N ASN A 474 27.38 14.62 14.38
CA ASN A 474 26.48 15.51 15.12
C ASN A 474 26.75 17.01 14.86
N ALA A 475 28.01 17.41 14.74
CA ALA A 475 28.36 18.82 14.55
C ALA A 475 28.03 19.29 13.12
N GLN A 476 28.30 18.44 12.13
CA GLN A 476 27.91 18.67 10.74
C GLN A 476 26.39 18.67 10.59
N ALA A 477 25.66 17.74 11.21
CA ALA A 477 24.19 17.73 11.22
C ALA A 477 23.61 19.05 11.77
N VAL A 478 24.15 19.58 12.87
CA VAL A 478 23.75 20.88 13.43
C VAL A 478 24.05 22.04 12.48
N ALA A 479 25.18 22.00 11.77
CA ALA A 479 25.52 23.01 10.77
C ALA A 479 24.58 22.97 9.56
N ALA A 480 24.31 21.77 9.04
CA ALA A 480 23.36 21.51 7.96
C ALA A 480 21.94 21.98 8.32
N ALA A 481 21.46 21.67 9.53
CA ALA A 481 20.17 22.16 10.02
C ALA A 481 20.12 23.70 10.08
N LYS A 482 21.18 24.36 10.55
CA LYS A 482 21.27 25.83 10.54
C LYS A 482 21.26 26.40 9.12
N THR A 483 21.87 25.73 8.15
CA THR A 483 21.80 26.11 6.74
C THR A 483 20.37 26.07 6.22
N LEU A 484 19.63 24.98 6.44
CA LEU A 484 18.23 24.85 6.00
C LEU A 484 17.33 25.89 6.67
N THR A 485 17.44 26.06 7.99
CA THR A 485 16.64 27.06 8.72
C THR A 485 16.94 28.50 8.27
N ALA A 486 18.20 28.83 7.94
CA ALA A 486 18.58 30.13 7.40
C ALA A 486 18.00 30.39 5.99
N GLN A 487 17.67 29.34 5.24
CA GLN A 487 16.96 29.43 3.95
C GLN A 487 15.45 29.62 4.10
N GLY A 488 14.92 29.67 5.33
CA GLY A 488 13.50 29.84 5.63
C GLY A 488 12.67 28.55 5.50
N ILE A 489 13.33 27.40 5.45
CA ILE A 489 12.66 26.09 5.43
C ILE A 489 12.03 25.83 6.80
N ASN A 490 10.76 25.44 6.82
CA ASN A 490 9.97 25.22 8.03
C ASN A 490 9.64 23.74 8.30
N SER A 491 9.88 22.86 7.33
CA SER A 491 9.62 21.43 7.41
C SER A 491 10.81 20.62 6.93
N ILE A 492 11.23 19.64 7.71
CA ILE A 492 12.44 18.84 7.45
C ILE A 492 12.14 17.34 7.60
N ILE A 493 12.61 16.55 6.63
CA ILE A 493 12.75 15.10 6.77
C ILE A 493 14.14 14.79 7.34
N GLY A 494 14.21 14.05 8.44
CA GLY A 494 15.43 13.70 9.14
C GLY A 494 15.86 14.68 10.26
N PRO A 495 17.05 14.49 10.87
CA PRO A 495 18.02 13.42 10.57
C PRO A 495 17.46 12.01 10.78
N ILE A 496 18.03 11.05 10.07
CA ILE A 496 17.62 9.64 10.14
C ILE A 496 18.36 8.84 11.22
N ASN A 497 19.38 9.44 11.84
CA ASN A 497 20.11 8.89 12.98
C ASN A 497 19.63 9.56 14.27
N SER A 498 19.40 8.76 15.32
CA SER A 498 18.98 9.24 16.63
C SER A 498 19.97 10.24 17.23
N ALA A 499 21.28 9.97 17.16
CA ALA A 499 22.30 10.85 17.76
C ALA A 499 22.36 12.24 17.08
N GLU A 500 22.29 12.25 15.74
CA GLU A 500 22.26 13.49 14.95
C GLU A 500 20.98 14.28 15.24
N LEU A 501 19.84 13.59 15.31
CA LEU A 501 18.55 14.21 15.59
C LEU A 501 18.49 14.80 17.00
N GLU A 502 19.02 14.11 18.01
CA GLU A 502 19.17 14.65 19.37
C GLU A 502 20.03 15.92 19.38
N ALA A 503 21.13 15.94 18.62
CA ALA A 503 22.00 17.11 18.51
C ALA A 503 21.36 18.29 17.76
N VAL A 504 20.53 18.00 16.75
CA VAL A 504 19.84 18.99 15.91
C VAL A 504 18.60 19.57 16.61
N LYS A 505 17.97 18.83 17.52
CA LYS A 505 16.71 19.22 18.18
C LYS A 505 16.70 20.66 18.72
N PRO A 506 17.74 21.18 19.42
CA PRO A 506 17.73 22.57 19.87
C PRO A 506 17.65 23.61 18.75
N VAL A 507 18.17 23.30 17.54
CA VAL A 507 18.05 24.15 16.35
C VAL A 507 16.61 24.14 15.85
N PHE A 508 15.99 22.95 15.76
CA PHE A 508 14.59 22.81 15.35
C PHE A 508 13.64 23.54 16.29
N ASP A 509 13.80 23.34 17.61
CA ASP A 509 12.98 23.99 18.63
C ASP A 509 13.10 25.52 18.56
N ALA A 510 14.33 26.05 18.40
CA ALA A 510 14.56 27.49 18.33
C ALA A 510 14.00 28.14 17.05
N ALA A 511 14.01 27.42 15.93
CA ALA A 511 13.49 27.87 14.64
C ALA A 511 12.00 27.53 14.43
N GLY A 512 11.39 26.74 15.32
CA GLY A 512 10.00 26.31 15.20
C GLY A 512 9.76 25.31 14.06
N ILE A 513 10.77 24.52 13.69
CA ILE A 513 10.69 23.52 12.61
C ILE A 513 9.72 22.41 12.97
N THR A 514 8.96 21.96 11.98
CA THR A 514 8.23 20.68 12.03
C THR A 514 9.06 19.61 11.36
N ALA A 515 9.48 18.59 12.10
CA ALA A 515 10.38 17.57 11.58
C ALA A 515 9.71 16.20 11.56
N ILE A 516 9.97 15.43 10.51
CA ILE A 516 9.63 14.00 10.44
C ILE A 516 10.93 13.22 10.34
N SER A 517 11.26 12.41 11.35
CA SER A 517 12.34 11.44 11.23
C SER A 517 11.79 10.08 10.85
N PRO A 518 12.17 9.53 9.69
CA PRO A 518 11.66 8.25 9.24
C PRO A 518 12.32 7.06 9.91
N LEU A 519 13.41 7.22 10.69
CA LEU A 519 14.20 6.10 11.22
C LEU A 519 14.70 6.26 12.66
N SER A 520 14.75 7.46 13.22
CA SER A 520 15.32 7.64 14.57
C SER A 520 14.40 7.08 15.66
N SER A 521 14.86 6.06 16.37
CA SER A 521 14.06 5.26 17.31
C SER A 521 14.34 5.53 18.80
N SER A 522 15.37 6.32 19.13
CA SER A 522 15.78 6.60 20.52
C SER A 522 14.63 7.03 21.43
N MET A 523 14.56 6.43 22.62
CA MET A 523 13.58 6.79 23.65
C MET A 523 13.77 8.22 24.18
N ALA A 524 14.98 8.79 24.09
CA ALA A 524 15.24 10.17 24.52
C ALA A 524 14.51 11.20 23.64
N LEU A 525 14.15 10.83 22.41
CA LEU A 525 13.40 11.64 21.46
C LEU A 525 11.88 11.55 21.63
N ALA A 526 11.37 10.64 22.47
CA ALA A 526 9.94 10.45 22.73
C ALA A 526 9.38 11.59 23.62
N GLN A 527 9.32 12.80 23.09
CA GLN A 527 8.92 14.02 23.79
C GLN A 527 7.73 14.68 23.09
N THR A 528 6.90 15.40 23.84
CA THR A 528 5.79 16.17 23.24
C THR A 528 6.33 17.46 22.63
N ASP A 529 6.63 17.44 21.33
CA ASP A 529 7.13 18.58 20.58
C ASP A 529 6.68 18.56 19.10
N ARG A 530 7.48 19.11 18.17
CA ARG A 530 7.20 19.17 16.71
C ARG A 530 7.98 18.13 15.91
N LEU A 531 8.51 17.11 16.57
CA LEU A 531 9.15 15.96 15.96
C LEU A 531 8.13 14.82 15.85
N TYR A 532 8.04 14.24 14.66
CA TYR A 532 7.22 13.07 14.39
C TYR A 532 8.11 11.94 13.88
N ARG A 533 7.87 10.73 14.35
CA ARG A 533 8.72 9.57 14.07
C ARG A 533 7.90 8.45 13.46
N LEU A 534 8.30 8.00 12.27
CA LEU A 534 7.54 7.02 11.49
C LEU A 534 7.91 5.56 11.79
N VAL A 535 8.77 5.35 12.77
CA VAL A 535 9.18 4.05 13.34
C VAL A 535 8.70 3.91 14.77
N LEU A 536 8.64 2.66 15.23
CA LEU A 536 8.48 2.37 16.66
C LEU A 536 9.74 2.81 17.42
N ASN A 537 9.57 3.21 18.68
CA ASN A 537 10.70 3.56 19.53
C ASN A 537 11.40 2.31 20.09
N ASP A 538 12.66 2.45 20.51
CA ASP A 538 13.52 1.34 20.98
C ASP A 538 12.94 0.57 22.17
N GLY A 539 12.02 1.18 22.94
CA GLY A 539 11.31 0.50 24.02
C GLY A 539 10.46 -0.67 23.51
N VAL A 540 9.92 -0.57 22.30
CA VAL A 540 9.17 -1.67 21.67
C VAL A 540 10.11 -2.74 21.13
N GLU A 541 11.22 -2.36 20.50
CA GLU A 541 12.27 -3.31 20.05
C GLU A 541 12.80 -4.12 21.23
N THR A 542 13.15 -3.44 22.33
CA THR A 542 13.62 -4.06 23.59
C THR A 542 12.60 -5.08 24.10
N LYS A 543 11.31 -4.75 24.06
CA LYS A 543 10.23 -5.66 24.48
C LYS A 543 10.12 -6.87 23.54
N ALA A 544 10.27 -6.66 22.24
CA ALA A 544 10.25 -7.74 21.24
C ALA A 544 11.44 -8.70 21.44
N LEU A 545 12.67 -8.17 21.55
CA LEU A 545 13.86 -8.95 21.87
C LEU A 545 13.72 -9.70 23.20
N SER A 546 13.26 -9.03 24.26
CA SER A 546 13.06 -9.66 25.57
C SER A 546 12.01 -10.78 25.53
N THR A 547 10.96 -10.62 24.72
CA THR A 547 9.93 -11.65 24.51
C THR A 547 10.52 -12.86 23.79
N LEU A 548 11.34 -12.65 22.77
CA LEU A 548 12.04 -13.72 22.06
C LEU A 548 13.01 -14.46 23.00
N LEU A 549 13.85 -13.75 23.74
CA LEU A 549 14.80 -14.33 24.69
C LEU A 549 14.08 -15.17 25.74
N ALA A 550 12.98 -14.67 26.30
CA ALA A 550 12.16 -15.42 27.27
C ALA A 550 11.53 -16.68 26.66
N GLN A 551 11.01 -16.60 25.42
CA GLN A 551 10.47 -17.77 24.72
C GLN A 551 11.53 -18.85 24.46
N ARG A 552 12.80 -18.44 24.29
CA ARG A 552 13.96 -19.32 24.12
C ARG A 552 14.54 -19.83 25.45
N GLY A 553 14.00 -19.41 26.59
CA GLY A 553 14.46 -19.84 27.92
C GLY A 553 15.76 -19.20 28.37
N ILE A 554 16.13 -18.06 27.79
CA ILE A 554 17.32 -17.29 28.18
C ILE A 554 17.04 -16.51 29.46
N ASP A 555 17.88 -16.68 30.48
CA ASP A 555 17.82 -15.94 31.75
C ASP A 555 19.11 -15.16 32.06
N GLU A 556 20.12 -15.21 31.18
CA GLU A 556 21.35 -14.41 31.26
C GLU A 556 21.71 -13.84 29.88
N LEU A 557 22.11 -12.56 29.83
CA LEU A 557 22.45 -11.86 28.60
C LEU A 557 23.79 -11.13 28.71
N ILE A 558 24.72 -11.48 27.83
CA ILE A 558 25.96 -10.72 27.63
C ILE A 558 25.70 -9.73 26.49
N ILE A 559 25.80 -8.44 26.75
CA ILE A 559 25.64 -7.40 25.74
C ILE A 559 27.02 -6.87 25.35
N LEU A 560 27.42 -7.07 24.10
CA LEU A 560 28.54 -6.37 23.47
C LEU A 560 28.00 -5.13 22.78
N TYR A 561 28.39 -3.93 23.20
CA TYR A 561 27.83 -2.70 22.64
C TYR A 561 28.90 -1.68 22.26
N ALA A 562 28.68 -0.98 21.14
CA ALA A 562 29.43 0.23 20.81
C ALA A 562 29.20 1.27 21.91
N ASP A 563 30.27 1.78 22.54
CA ASP A 563 30.18 2.69 23.70
C ASP A 563 29.85 4.13 23.31
N ASP A 564 28.74 4.28 22.56
CA ASP A 564 28.14 5.53 22.14
C ASP A 564 26.75 5.71 22.80
N SER A 565 26.06 6.80 22.45
CA SER A 565 24.74 7.10 23.01
C SER A 565 23.68 6.05 22.68
N TYR A 566 23.74 5.42 21.50
CA TYR A 566 22.79 4.39 21.08
C TYR A 566 23.02 3.11 21.87
N GLY A 567 24.26 2.61 21.91
CA GLY A 567 24.60 1.40 22.65
C GLY A 567 24.31 1.51 24.14
N GLN A 568 24.64 2.66 24.77
CA GLN A 568 24.31 2.91 26.17
C GLN A 568 22.80 2.97 26.43
N ALA A 569 22.03 3.59 25.52
CA ALA A 569 20.58 3.64 25.62
C ALA A 569 19.98 2.22 25.55
N MET A 570 20.39 1.42 24.56
CA MET A 570 19.90 0.06 24.39
C MET A 570 20.25 -0.84 25.57
N VAL A 571 21.47 -0.75 26.10
CA VAL A 571 21.87 -1.46 27.34
C VAL A 571 20.94 -1.11 28.51
N ASN A 572 20.62 0.17 28.69
CA ASN A 572 19.73 0.61 29.76
C ASN A 572 18.30 0.10 29.55
N GLN A 573 17.81 0.08 28.31
CA GLN A 573 16.50 -0.48 27.97
C GLN A 573 16.47 -1.99 28.22
N MET A 574 17.48 -2.75 27.76
CA MET A 574 17.57 -4.18 27.99
C MET A 574 17.66 -4.52 29.48
N LYS A 575 18.42 -3.76 30.28
CA LYS A 575 18.45 -3.91 31.76
C LYS A 575 17.09 -3.68 32.41
N ALA A 576 16.23 -2.85 31.81
CA ALA A 576 14.90 -2.56 32.33
C ALA A 576 13.84 -3.55 31.83
N GLY A 577 13.98 -4.05 30.59
CA GLY A 577 12.98 -4.87 29.90
C GLY A 577 13.22 -6.38 29.97
N PHE A 578 14.48 -6.81 30.05
CA PHE A 578 14.84 -8.23 30.17
C PHE A 578 14.76 -8.68 31.63
N ALA A 579 14.06 -9.78 31.89
CA ALA A 579 13.84 -10.28 33.26
C ALA A 579 15.05 -11.00 33.86
N GLY A 580 16.00 -11.42 33.02
CA GLY A 580 17.22 -12.12 33.41
C GLY A 580 18.37 -11.19 33.81
N GLU A 581 19.53 -11.78 34.07
CA GLU A 581 20.74 -11.03 34.42
C GLU A 581 21.41 -10.45 33.16
N VAL A 582 21.93 -9.22 33.25
CA VAL A 582 22.59 -8.54 32.13
C VAL A 582 24.04 -8.18 32.49
N VAL A 583 24.98 -8.65 31.68
CA VAL A 583 26.38 -8.22 31.70
C VAL A 583 26.64 -7.38 30.45
N ALA A 584 26.87 -6.08 30.62
CA ALA A 584 27.11 -5.16 29.50
C ALA A 584 28.60 -4.81 29.39
N LEU A 585 29.15 -4.94 28.18
CA LEU A 585 30.57 -4.77 27.86
C LEU A 585 30.70 -3.79 26.68
N GLY A 586 31.13 -2.58 26.99
CA GLY A 586 31.30 -1.51 26.00
C GLY A 586 32.62 -1.61 25.24
N TYR A 587 32.61 -1.23 23.96
CA TYR A 587 33.81 -1.15 23.13
C TYR A 587 33.82 0.09 22.23
N ASP A 588 35.01 0.51 21.80
CA ASP A 588 35.18 1.58 20.81
C ASP A 588 34.96 1.02 19.41
N ALA A 589 33.83 1.35 18.78
CA ALA A 589 33.46 0.88 17.44
C ALA A 589 34.39 1.39 16.32
N THR A 590 35.24 2.40 16.60
CA THR A 590 36.24 2.89 15.64
C THR A 590 37.52 2.06 15.63
N ASN A 591 37.70 1.18 16.62
CA ASN A 591 38.86 0.32 16.70
C ASN A 591 38.70 -0.90 15.78
N PRO A 592 39.60 -1.12 14.81
CA PRO A 592 39.54 -2.29 13.93
C PRO A 592 39.92 -3.62 14.63
N ASP A 593 40.54 -3.58 15.82
CA ASP A 593 40.85 -4.78 16.60
C ASP A 593 39.86 -4.96 17.74
N LEU A 594 38.89 -5.85 17.52
CA LEU A 594 37.81 -6.17 18.46
C LEU A 594 38.03 -7.51 19.21
N ALA A 595 39.26 -8.01 19.28
CA ALA A 595 39.59 -9.23 20.06
C ALA A 595 39.40 -9.05 21.58
N MET A 596 39.62 -7.84 22.09
CA MET A 596 39.46 -7.54 23.52
C MET A 596 37.99 -7.64 23.98
N PRO A 597 37.00 -7.03 23.30
CA PRO A 597 35.57 -7.26 23.60
C PRO A 597 35.16 -8.73 23.65
N VAL A 598 35.61 -9.54 22.68
CA VAL A 598 35.36 -10.99 22.65
C VAL A 598 35.96 -11.68 23.89
N SER A 599 37.20 -11.33 24.26
CA SER A 599 37.86 -11.88 25.44
C SER A 599 37.14 -11.52 26.74
N MET A 600 36.54 -10.32 26.82
CA MET A 600 35.74 -9.89 27.96
C MET A 600 34.43 -10.68 28.05
N ALA A 601 33.78 -10.94 26.92
CA ALA A 601 32.58 -11.78 26.87
C ALA A 601 32.88 -13.24 27.28
N GLU A 602 34.00 -13.81 26.83
CA GLU A 602 34.46 -15.14 27.28
C GLU A 602 34.63 -15.20 28.79
N ALA A 603 35.25 -14.18 29.38
CA ALA A 603 35.44 -14.11 30.83
C ALA A 603 34.10 -14.01 31.59
N ALA A 604 33.10 -13.32 31.03
CA ALA A 604 31.76 -13.22 31.61
C ALA A 604 31.01 -14.56 31.60
N LEU A 605 31.20 -15.39 30.56
CA LEU A 605 30.56 -16.70 30.43
C LEU A 605 31.03 -17.73 31.47
N VAL A 606 32.23 -17.57 32.05
CA VAL A 606 32.81 -18.55 33.00
C VAL A 606 31.90 -18.83 34.21
N THR A 607 31.06 -17.87 34.59
CA THR A 607 30.17 -17.95 35.75
C THR A 607 28.72 -18.33 35.43
N SER A 608 28.43 -18.60 34.15
CA SER A 608 27.09 -18.65 33.58
C SER A 608 26.69 -20.07 33.13
N ASP A 609 25.39 -20.34 32.95
CA ASP A 609 24.88 -21.58 32.32
C ASP A 609 24.73 -21.37 30.80
N PRO A 610 25.61 -21.95 29.95
CA PRO A 610 25.58 -21.70 28.51
C PRO A 610 24.24 -22.06 27.83
N ALA A 611 23.43 -22.95 28.42
CA ALA A 611 22.13 -23.33 27.88
C ALA A 611 21.06 -22.22 28.04
N LYS A 612 21.33 -21.23 28.90
CA LYS A 612 20.43 -20.12 29.20
C LYS A 612 21.07 -18.74 29.05
N THR A 613 22.32 -18.70 28.62
CA THR A 613 23.03 -17.47 28.29
C THR A 613 22.96 -17.20 26.79
N ALA A 614 22.74 -15.93 26.43
CA ALA A 614 22.85 -15.46 25.06
C ALA A 614 23.82 -14.27 24.96
N VAL A 615 24.28 -13.99 23.74
CA VAL A 615 25.00 -12.74 23.43
C VAL A 615 24.08 -11.84 22.61
N LEU A 616 23.98 -10.57 22.98
CA LEU A 616 23.36 -9.52 22.16
C LEU A 616 24.43 -8.53 21.70
N THR A 617 24.55 -8.32 20.40
CA THR A 617 25.39 -7.27 19.82
C THR A 617 24.54 -6.03 19.54
N VAL A 618 24.94 -4.90 20.13
CA VAL A 618 24.40 -3.57 19.81
C VAL A 618 25.51 -2.83 19.06
N SER A 619 25.52 -3.01 17.75
CA SER A 619 26.66 -2.73 16.87
C SER A 619 26.19 -2.24 15.50
N TYR A 620 27.08 -1.64 14.71
CA TYR A 620 26.81 -1.33 13.30
C TYR A 620 27.56 -2.31 12.39
N ASN A 621 28.23 -1.82 11.34
CA ASN A 621 28.98 -2.65 10.39
C ASN A 621 30.22 -3.32 11.02
N GLU A 622 30.72 -2.83 12.15
CA GLU A 622 31.87 -3.42 12.85
C GLU A 622 31.57 -4.79 13.48
N VAL A 623 30.31 -5.24 13.47
CA VAL A 623 29.93 -6.63 13.81
C VAL A 623 30.69 -7.66 12.97
N VAL A 624 31.06 -7.30 11.74
CA VAL A 624 31.90 -8.12 10.86
C VAL A 624 33.24 -8.45 11.53
N GLU A 625 33.88 -7.44 12.12
CA GLU A 625 35.18 -7.60 12.78
C GLU A 625 35.03 -8.29 14.15
N LEU A 626 33.90 -8.11 14.85
CA LEU A 626 33.57 -8.91 16.05
C LEU A 626 33.51 -10.41 15.74
N PHE A 627 32.85 -10.80 14.64
CA PHE A 627 32.75 -12.21 14.26
C PHE A 627 34.06 -12.79 13.77
N LYS A 628 34.88 -12.03 13.02
CA LYS A 628 36.23 -12.46 12.65
C LYS A 628 37.15 -12.61 13.86
N ALA A 629 36.99 -11.76 14.87
CA ALA A 629 37.77 -11.81 16.09
C ALA A 629 37.40 -13.01 16.99
N LEU A 630 36.30 -13.72 16.73
CA LEU A 630 35.81 -14.84 17.55
C LEU A 630 36.65 -16.12 17.32
N PRO A 631 37.45 -16.59 18.30
CA PRO A 631 38.29 -17.78 18.13
C PRO A 631 37.48 -19.04 17.81
N LYS A 632 38.01 -19.98 17.03
CA LYS A 632 37.31 -21.23 16.64
C LYS A 632 37.01 -22.16 17.83
N ASP A 633 37.78 -22.07 18.90
CA ASP A 633 37.67 -22.84 20.15
C ASP A 633 36.98 -22.07 21.29
N SER A 634 36.42 -20.90 20.98
CA SER A 634 35.65 -20.06 21.89
C SER A 634 34.42 -20.78 22.46
N ASN A 635 34.16 -20.64 23.77
CA ASN A 635 32.94 -21.15 24.41
C ASN A 635 31.71 -20.32 24.02
N LEU A 636 31.89 -19.04 23.64
CA LEU A 636 30.81 -18.20 23.14
C LEU A 636 30.16 -18.76 21.86
N ARG A 637 30.85 -19.64 21.11
CA ARG A 637 30.30 -20.35 19.94
C ARG A 637 29.21 -21.36 20.28
N GLN A 638 29.03 -21.68 21.56
CA GLN A 638 27.95 -22.55 22.04
C GLN A 638 26.66 -21.78 22.33
N LEU A 639 26.73 -20.44 22.40
CA LEU A 639 25.60 -19.57 22.72
C LEU A 639 24.84 -19.19 21.45
N LYS A 640 23.58 -18.79 21.65
CA LYS A 640 22.81 -18.08 20.62
C LYS A 640 23.20 -16.60 20.63
N TRP A 641 23.36 -16.05 19.43
CA TRP A 641 23.69 -14.64 19.25
C TRP A 641 22.51 -13.88 18.66
N TYR A 642 22.28 -12.68 19.17
CA TYR A 642 21.22 -11.79 18.76
C TYR A 642 21.81 -10.42 18.39
N GLY A 643 21.11 -9.68 17.54
CA GLY A 643 21.46 -8.31 17.17
C GLY A 643 20.26 -7.39 17.11
N THR A 644 20.52 -6.09 17.19
CA THR A 644 19.53 -5.02 17.00
C THR A 644 19.29 -4.71 15.52
N ASP A 645 18.33 -3.83 15.26
CA ASP A 645 17.98 -3.24 13.96
C ASP A 645 19.19 -2.79 13.14
N SER A 646 20.19 -2.20 13.79
CA SER A 646 21.41 -1.69 13.15
C SER A 646 22.27 -2.76 12.44
N SER A 647 22.06 -4.04 12.72
CA SER A 647 22.78 -5.16 12.08
C SER A 647 21.90 -6.05 11.20
N ALA A 648 20.58 -5.82 11.21
CA ALA A 648 19.63 -6.61 10.46
C ALA A 648 19.80 -6.40 8.96
N SER A 649 19.71 -7.49 8.19
CA SER A 649 19.89 -7.49 6.74
C SER A 649 21.20 -6.83 6.28
N SER A 650 22.25 -6.83 7.11
CA SER A 650 23.53 -6.19 6.79
C SER A 650 24.21 -6.89 5.60
N LYS A 651 24.39 -6.14 4.50
CA LYS A 651 25.16 -6.58 3.34
C LYS A 651 26.65 -6.72 3.64
N ALA A 652 27.19 -5.86 4.52
CA ALA A 652 28.58 -5.93 4.94
C ALA A 652 28.88 -7.29 5.60
N LEU A 653 27.98 -7.73 6.49
CA LEU A 653 28.05 -9.06 7.10
C LEU A 653 27.80 -10.17 6.08
N GLN A 654 26.75 -10.06 5.27
CA GLN A 654 26.39 -11.07 4.26
C GLN A 654 27.50 -11.34 3.23
N ASN A 655 28.22 -10.30 2.82
CA ASN A 655 29.24 -10.37 1.77
C ASN A 655 30.64 -10.76 2.28
N ASP A 656 30.87 -10.74 3.59
CA ASP A 656 32.13 -11.19 4.18
C ASP A 656 32.02 -12.68 4.55
N SER A 657 32.60 -13.55 3.72
CA SER A 657 32.41 -15.00 3.86
C SER A 657 32.82 -15.57 5.22
N GLU A 658 33.85 -15.02 5.86
CA GLU A 658 34.34 -15.50 7.16
C GLU A 658 33.40 -15.08 8.30
N ALA A 659 33.00 -13.81 8.31
CA ALA A 659 32.05 -13.30 9.28
C ALA A 659 30.65 -13.93 9.10
N ALA A 660 30.19 -14.08 7.86
CA ALA A 660 28.92 -14.72 7.53
C ALA A 660 28.88 -16.19 7.94
N GLU A 661 29.97 -16.95 7.69
CA GLU A 661 30.09 -18.34 8.17
C GLU A 661 30.00 -18.41 9.69
N THR A 662 30.69 -17.51 10.38
CA THR A 662 30.63 -17.44 11.85
C THR A 662 29.22 -17.09 12.32
N ALA A 663 28.59 -16.06 11.77
CA ALA A 663 27.24 -15.64 12.14
C ALA A 663 26.19 -16.76 11.90
N ALA A 664 26.27 -17.46 10.78
CA ALA A 664 25.39 -18.59 10.48
C ALA A 664 25.59 -19.75 11.47
N GLN A 665 26.84 -20.05 11.86
CA GLN A 665 27.13 -21.07 12.89
C GLN A 665 26.58 -20.70 14.27
N LEU A 666 26.54 -19.41 14.59
CA LEU A 666 26.03 -18.88 15.86
C LEU A 666 24.50 -18.79 15.91
N ASP A 667 23.81 -19.10 14.80
CA ASP A 667 22.37 -18.85 14.63
C ASP A 667 22.02 -17.38 14.91
N TYR A 668 22.83 -16.48 14.32
CA TYR A 668 22.73 -15.04 14.57
C TYR A 668 21.37 -14.51 14.12
N THR A 669 20.59 -14.02 15.10
CA THR A 669 19.22 -13.53 14.93
C THR A 669 19.16 -12.03 15.15
N THR A 670 18.87 -11.27 14.11
CA THR A 670 18.69 -9.81 14.21
C THR A 670 17.22 -9.44 14.15
N ILE A 671 16.84 -8.32 14.75
CA ILE A 671 15.48 -7.77 14.69
C ILE A 671 15.46 -6.55 13.76
N ASP A 672 14.39 -6.28 13.00
CA ASP A 672 14.24 -5.04 12.23
C ASP A 672 12.79 -4.54 12.26
N PHE A 673 12.59 -3.23 12.22
CA PHE A 673 11.27 -2.62 12.19
C PHE A 673 10.60 -2.85 10.84
N SER A 674 9.31 -3.18 10.87
CA SER A 674 8.46 -3.21 9.69
C SER A 674 7.14 -2.48 9.96
N PRO A 675 6.72 -1.51 9.11
CA PRO A 675 5.45 -0.83 9.28
C PRO A 675 4.24 -1.73 8.94
N TYR A 676 4.44 -2.81 8.16
CA TYR A 676 3.37 -3.68 7.64
C TYR A 676 3.55 -5.18 7.94
N GLY A 677 4.71 -5.62 8.46
CA GLY A 677 4.95 -7.02 8.83
C GLY A 677 5.13 -7.94 7.62
N ASP A 678 4.65 -9.17 7.70
CA ASP A 678 4.82 -10.21 6.65
C ASP A 678 3.78 -10.11 5.52
N LYS A 679 3.23 -8.92 5.30
CA LYS A 679 2.19 -8.70 4.29
C LYS A 679 2.80 -8.47 2.92
N PHE A 680 2.17 -9.05 1.90
CA PHE A 680 2.51 -8.83 0.51
C PHE A 680 1.81 -7.57 0.02
N ASP A 681 2.58 -6.60 -0.47
CA ASP A 681 2.05 -5.39 -1.11
C ASP A 681 2.69 -5.26 -2.48
N PRO A 682 1.90 -5.32 -3.57
CA PRO A 682 2.47 -5.26 -4.90
C PRO A 682 3.11 -3.91 -5.24
N LEU A 683 2.73 -2.80 -4.56
CA LEU A 683 3.35 -1.50 -4.79
C LEU A 683 4.84 -1.49 -4.41
N TYR A 684 5.27 -2.31 -3.47
CA TYR A 684 6.69 -2.38 -3.10
C TYR A 684 7.54 -2.90 -4.26
N TYR A 685 7.03 -3.85 -5.03
CA TYR A 685 7.72 -4.39 -6.20
C TYR A 685 7.66 -3.44 -7.39
N VAL A 686 6.53 -2.74 -7.58
CA VAL A 686 6.39 -1.71 -8.61
C VAL A 686 7.36 -0.55 -8.38
N ILE A 687 7.41 -0.01 -7.14
CA ILE A 687 8.32 1.09 -6.80
C ILE A 687 9.77 0.63 -6.91
N ASN A 688 10.08 -0.55 -6.39
CA ASN A 688 11.43 -1.10 -6.46
C ASN A 688 11.94 -1.22 -7.90
N ASP A 689 11.09 -1.71 -8.80
CA ASP A 689 11.40 -1.82 -10.23
C ASP A 689 11.69 -0.46 -10.87
N GLU A 690 10.89 0.56 -10.55
CA GLU A 690 11.10 1.91 -11.08
C GLU A 690 12.36 2.60 -10.52
N LEU A 691 12.77 2.22 -9.32
CA LEU A 691 14.00 2.70 -8.69
C LEU A 691 15.23 1.89 -9.10
N GLU A 692 15.05 0.80 -9.85
CA GLU A 692 16.13 -0.12 -10.25
C GLU A 692 16.95 -0.63 -9.06
N VAL A 693 16.27 -0.90 -7.93
CA VAL A 693 16.88 -1.50 -6.73
C VAL A 693 16.56 -3.00 -6.63
N ASP A 694 17.41 -3.76 -5.93
CA ASP A 694 17.23 -5.21 -5.78
C ASP A 694 16.29 -5.55 -4.62
N GLY A 695 15.41 -6.54 -4.80
CA GLY A 695 14.53 -7.10 -3.77
C GLY A 695 13.23 -6.31 -3.53
N PRO A 696 12.45 -6.58 -2.46
CA PRO A 696 11.33 -5.73 -2.11
C PRO A 696 11.81 -4.39 -1.53
N LEU A 697 10.98 -3.35 -1.66
CA LEU A 697 11.28 -2.03 -1.10
C LEU A 697 11.58 -2.11 0.40
N LYS A 698 12.75 -1.62 0.82
CA LYS A 698 13.18 -1.66 2.22
C LYS A 698 12.25 -0.84 3.11
N GLU A 699 12.12 -1.27 4.36
CA GLU A 699 11.29 -0.66 5.40
C GLU A 699 11.62 0.82 5.64
N SER A 700 12.90 1.15 5.51
CA SER A 700 13.41 2.50 5.63
C SER A 700 12.97 3.43 4.49
N LEU A 701 12.87 2.89 3.28
CA LEU A 701 12.43 3.63 2.10
C LEU A 701 10.93 3.89 2.15
N ILE A 702 10.16 2.92 2.63
CA ILE A 702 8.71 3.04 2.85
C ILE A 702 8.39 4.17 3.82
N SER A 703 9.07 4.19 4.98
CA SER A 703 8.86 5.24 5.98
C SER A 703 9.30 6.62 5.47
N SER A 704 10.34 6.68 4.63
CA SER A 704 10.82 7.92 4.03
C SER A 704 9.85 8.49 2.98
N PHE A 705 9.31 7.62 2.11
CA PHE A 705 8.26 7.99 1.16
C PHE A 705 7.04 8.57 1.87
N ASP A 706 6.58 7.89 2.93
CA ASP A 706 5.42 8.29 3.73
C ASP A 706 5.63 9.66 4.39
N GLY A 707 6.86 10.00 4.77
CA GLY A 707 7.20 11.32 5.31
C GLY A 707 6.93 12.47 4.33
N ILE A 708 7.31 12.30 3.06
CA ILE A 708 7.01 13.30 2.00
C ILE A 708 5.52 13.37 1.76
N TRP A 709 4.84 12.23 1.64
CA TRP A 709 3.41 12.19 1.36
C TRP A 709 2.59 12.85 2.48
N LEU A 710 2.94 12.58 3.74
CA LEU A 710 2.29 13.15 4.91
C LEU A 710 2.43 14.68 4.96
N LEU A 711 3.64 15.22 4.72
CA LEU A 711 3.83 16.67 4.59
C LEU A 711 3.11 17.24 3.38
N GLY A 712 3.25 16.61 2.22
CA GLY A 712 2.61 17.04 0.98
C GLY A 712 1.11 17.18 1.12
N CYS A 713 0.44 16.16 1.68
CA CYS A 713 -0.98 16.23 1.96
C CYS A 713 -1.34 17.36 2.94
N ALA A 714 -0.53 17.61 3.97
CA ALA A 714 -0.75 18.74 4.87
C ALA A 714 -0.71 20.09 4.12
N TYR A 715 0.28 20.29 3.24
CA TYR A 715 0.36 21.47 2.39
C TYR A 715 -0.75 21.53 1.34
N LEU A 716 -1.20 20.39 0.81
CA LEU A 716 -2.33 20.32 -0.12
C LEU A 716 -3.62 20.78 0.54
N GLN A 717 -3.84 20.38 1.79
CA GLN A 717 -5.04 20.74 2.54
C GLN A 717 -4.98 22.18 3.10
N GLU A 718 -3.83 22.63 3.60
CA GLU A 718 -3.71 23.90 4.33
C GLU A 718 -3.12 25.05 3.48
N GLY A 719 -2.40 24.73 2.41
CA GLY A 719 -1.76 25.68 1.50
C GLY A 719 -0.25 25.83 1.72
N SER A 720 0.44 26.35 0.70
CA SER A 720 1.90 26.47 0.69
C SER A 720 2.48 27.41 1.76
N ASN A 721 1.68 28.36 2.26
CA ASN A 721 2.06 29.35 3.26
C ASN A 721 1.58 29.00 4.69
N VAL A 722 1.19 27.74 4.92
CA VAL A 722 0.75 27.25 6.22
C VAL A 722 1.79 27.53 7.31
N SER A 723 1.33 27.96 8.49
CA SER A 723 2.23 28.19 9.62
C SER A 723 2.68 26.86 10.25
N PRO A 724 3.86 26.81 10.89
CA PRO A 724 4.31 25.61 11.60
C PRO A 724 3.29 25.09 12.63
N GLU A 725 2.52 25.96 13.29
CA GLU A 725 1.49 25.55 14.25
C GLU A 725 0.34 24.80 13.59
N VAL A 726 -0.10 25.24 12.41
CA VAL A 726 -1.18 24.58 11.66
C VAL A 726 -0.67 23.26 11.09
N LEU A 727 0.54 23.24 10.53
CA LEU A 727 1.18 22.02 10.06
C LEU A 727 1.33 20.99 11.19
N ASN A 728 1.83 21.41 12.35
CA ASN A 728 1.93 20.57 13.53
C ASN A 728 0.55 20.06 14.00
N GLY A 729 -0.48 20.91 13.95
CA GLY A 729 -1.85 20.53 14.26
C GLY A 729 -2.45 19.49 13.31
N TYR A 730 -2.01 19.49 12.04
CA TYR A 730 -2.38 18.49 11.04
C TYR A 730 -1.71 17.14 11.36
N LEU A 731 -0.38 17.14 11.48
CA LEU A 731 0.41 15.92 11.72
C LEU A 731 0.02 15.21 13.02
N ALA A 732 -0.21 15.96 14.10
CA ALA A 732 -0.64 15.40 15.39
C ALA A 732 -2.03 14.74 15.37
N LYS A 733 -2.88 15.06 14.40
CA LYS A 733 -4.25 14.52 14.27
C LYS A 733 -4.37 13.46 13.19
N ALA A 734 -3.40 13.36 12.29
CA ALA A 734 -3.52 12.60 11.07
C ALA A 734 -3.60 11.09 11.35
N GLY A 735 -4.71 10.46 10.91
CA GLY A 735 -4.75 9.02 10.62
C GLY A 735 -4.25 8.82 9.20
N PHE A 736 -2.93 8.77 9.02
CA PHE A 736 -2.29 8.65 7.71
C PHE A 736 -2.30 7.20 7.22
N HIS A 737 -2.50 6.97 5.93
CA HIS A 737 -2.43 5.63 5.33
C HIS A 737 -1.51 5.61 4.11
N GLY A 738 -0.21 5.52 4.33
CA GLY A 738 0.76 5.51 3.24
C GLY A 738 1.13 4.12 2.75
N LEU A 739 2.28 4.03 2.11
CA LEU A 739 2.90 2.77 1.73
C LEU A 739 3.12 1.87 2.95
N GLY A 740 3.45 2.43 4.13
CA GLY A 740 3.62 1.69 5.37
C GLY A 740 2.32 1.30 6.07
N GLY A 741 1.17 1.36 5.41
CA GLY A 741 -0.12 1.08 6.02
C GLY A 741 -0.61 2.23 6.91
N VAL A 742 -1.50 1.89 7.84
CA VAL A 742 -2.04 2.88 8.78
C VAL A 742 -0.93 3.37 9.70
N LEU A 743 -0.69 4.67 9.70
CA LEU A 743 0.16 5.38 10.65
C LEU A 743 -0.73 6.02 11.71
N LYS A 744 -0.49 5.60 12.95
CA LYS A 744 -1.07 6.21 14.13
C LYS A 744 0.05 6.69 15.02
N LEU A 745 0.01 7.97 15.38
CA LEU A 745 1.00 8.59 16.24
C LEU A 745 0.50 8.66 17.68
N ASP A 746 1.40 8.49 18.64
CA ASP A 746 1.12 8.71 20.05
C ASP A 746 1.21 10.21 20.40
N ARG A 747 1.07 10.54 21.70
CA ARG A 747 1.11 11.93 22.17
C ARG A 747 2.46 12.63 21.98
N ASN A 748 3.53 11.86 21.76
CA ASN A 748 4.89 12.35 21.53
C ASN A 748 5.21 12.44 20.04
N GLY A 749 4.27 12.11 19.15
CA GLY A 749 4.52 12.07 17.72
C GLY A 749 5.20 10.79 17.24
N ASP A 750 5.29 9.75 18.08
CA ASP A 750 5.91 8.47 17.72
C ASP A 750 4.88 7.53 17.10
N ARG A 751 5.28 6.73 16.10
CA ARG A 751 4.43 5.64 15.60
C ARG A 751 4.07 4.70 16.75
N GLN A 752 2.76 4.41 16.85
CA GLN A 752 2.19 3.54 17.89
C GLN A 752 2.03 2.09 17.43
N ILE A 753 1.85 1.88 16.11
CA ILE A 753 1.52 0.57 15.55
C ILE A 753 2.57 0.13 14.53
N GLY A 754 2.94 -1.14 14.54
CA GLY A 754 3.91 -1.69 13.61
C GLY A 754 4.34 -3.08 14.04
N TYR A 755 5.41 -3.58 13.43
CA TYR A 755 5.92 -4.92 13.64
C TYR A 755 7.43 -4.90 13.78
N TYR A 756 7.97 -5.96 14.35
CA TYR A 756 9.38 -6.29 14.22
C TYR A 756 9.52 -7.67 13.60
N LYS A 757 10.38 -7.78 12.60
CA LYS A 757 10.75 -9.04 11.94
C LYS A 757 12.04 -9.56 12.55
N PHE A 758 12.20 -10.88 12.60
CA PHE A 758 13.43 -11.53 13.08
C PHE A 758 14.13 -12.25 11.94
N TYR A 759 15.28 -11.72 11.56
CA TYR A 759 16.07 -12.21 10.44
C TYR A 759 17.23 -13.09 10.93
N HIS A 760 17.40 -14.23 10.27
CA HIS A 760 18.51 -15.15 10.46
C HIS A 760 19.40 -15.16 9.23
N LEU A 761 20.71 -15.19 9.44
CA LEU A 761 21.66 -15.35 8.35
C LEU A 761 21.80 -16.84 8.00
N MET A 762 21.34 -17.22 6.81
CA MET A 762 21.25 -18.59 6.35
C MET A 762 22.27 -18.88 5.22
N PRO A 763 22.91 -20.05 5.21
CA PRO A 763 23.78 -20.46 4.12
C PRO A 763 22.98 -20.80 2.86
N ALA A 764 23.46 -20.36 1.70
CA ALA A 764 23.06 -20.81 0.37
C ALA A 764 24.23 -21.52 -0.33
N ALA A 765 24.00 -22.09 -1.53
CA ALA A 765 24.98 -22.94 -2.22
C ALA A 765 26.38 -22.32 -2.37
N GLU A 766 26.47 -21.01 -2.64
CA GLU A 766 27.73 -20.27 -2.81
C GLU A 766 27.71 -18.88 -2.12
N ALA A 767 26.73 -18.62 -1.26
CA ALA A 767 26.49 -17.31 -0.64
C ALA A 767 25.76 -17.44 0.70
N TYR A 768 25.39 -16.31 1.29
CA TYR A 768 24.50 -16.23 2.45
C TYR A 768 23.29 -15.35 2.12
N TYR A 769 22.17 -15.56 2.77
CA TYR A 769 20.99 -14.72 2.67
C TYR A 769 20.31 -14.53 4.02
N TRP A 770 19.59 -13.43 4.17
CA TRP A 770 18.79 -13.17 5.36
C TRP A 770 17.38 -13.74 5.18
N GLU A 771 16.93 -14.52 6.14
CA GLU A 771 15.59 -15.13 6.16
C GLU A 771 14.79 -14.60 7.34
N ASN A 772 13.59 -14.07 7.10
CA ASN A 772 12.68 -13.72 8.18
C ASN A 772 11.94 -14.98 8.69
N ASN A 773 12.13 -15.33 9.97
CA ASN A 773 11.47 -16.45 10.61
C ASN A 773 10.65 -16.08 11.85
N GLY A 774 10.42 -14.79 12.10
CA GLY A 774 9.65 -14.36 13.26
C GLY A 774 9.00 -13.00 13.07
N LEU A 775 7.85 -12.82 13.70
CA LEU A 775 7.13 -11.55 13.70
C LEU A 775 6.65 -11.23 15.11
N TYR A 776 7.05 -10.07 15.61
CA TYR A 776 6.47 -9.46 16.81
C TYR A 776 5.48 -8.38 16.39
N SER A 777 4.21 -8.56 16.75
CA SER A 777 3.14 -7.61 16.46
C SER A 777 3.01 -6.55 17.56
N GLN A 778 3.07 -5.28 17.17
CA GLN A 778 2.64 -4.14 17.97
C GLN A 778 1.45 -3.46 17.26
N ASP A 779 0.39 -4.22 16.99
CA ASP A 779 -0.80 -3.74 16.28
C ASP A 779 -2.06 -3.71 17.19
N LEU A 780 -3.21 -3.32 16.63
CA LEU A 780 -4.47 -3.20 17.39
C LEU A 780 -5.14 -4.55 17.72
N LEU A 781 -4.80 -5.61 17.00
CA LEU A 781 -5.41 -6.93 17.09
C LEU A 781 -4.59 -7.88 17.98
N LYS A 782 -3.26 -7.86 17.85
CA LYS A 782 -2.31 -8.75 18.53
C LYS A 782 -1.16 -7.97 19.20
N PRO A 783 -1.43 -7.01 20.10
CA PRO A 783 -0.36 -6.22 20.72
C PRO A 783 0.54 -7.09 21.61
N GLY A 784 1.83 -7.13 21.28
CA GLY A 784 2.86 -7.86 22.00
C GLY A 784 2.90 -9.37 21.74
N VAL A 785 2.31 -9.84 20.65
CA VAL A 785 2.35 -11.26 20.28
C VAL A 785 3.57 -11.53 19.41
N LEU A 786 4.35 -12.55 19.79
CA LEU A 786 5.48 -13.07 19.01
C LEU A 786 5.07 -14.38 18.33
N GLU A 787 5.22 -14.44 17.02
CA GLU A 787 4.95 -15.62 16.19
C GLU A 787 6.25 -16.01 15.48
N MET A 788 6.83 -17.16 15.84
CA MET A 788 8.01 -17.73 15.17
C MET A 788 7.55 -18.79 14.16
N LYS A 789 8.22 -18.86 13.00
CA LYS A 789 7.97 -19.84 11.94
C LYS A 789 8.65 -21.18 12.21
#